data_AF-A0A498D455-F1
#
_entry.id   AF-A0A498D455-F1
#
_cell.length_a   1.000
_cell.length_b   1.000
_cell.length_c   1.000
_cell.angle_alpha   90.00
_cell.angle_beta   90.00
_cell.angle_gamma   90.00
#
_symmetry.space_group_name_H-M   'P 1'
#
loop_
_entity.id
_entity.type
_entity.pdbx_description
1 polymer ?
#
loop_
_entity_poly.entity_id
_entity_poly.type
_entity_poly.pdbx_seq_one_letter_code
_entity_poly.pdbx_strand_id
1 'polypeptide(L)'
;MNRKWTTSILAALLAFSTFVPSVGAGQNPISDVRSASSDRTEPIITVGPAGKTIVSNEDTTKIGPGVELTQFERLDARGWLNGEVMTIDLSNQAISTDLLYPGVITDSEPVSKMAKESGAIAGVNGDFFDINNTKAPSGSMIKNGTLLKGPQGSHTLTAGVDQEGIGAISNIFLEGTVSLPSGKYELQALNQSSIPANGIGLYNSVWGQAQRPNAGASVYEVTVHNGEVIAVSNEVGRGEIAEDSYILVGRESGANKLKELAVGDKVGIAYAPRVDGESLMDFAIGGNVILVKDGQVPENIDDSTAAPRTSVGFSEDGKTMILAVVDGRQTNSRGMTYKELGSLMKEYGAYQALNIDGGGSSTMVARKPGNEDAEVVNEPSDGAERHVPNGIGVYAEEGSGDLTNFAVETIIEADNSSRVFPGLSRSFVGLGHDENYFPVDVNGIRWKALPADVGSFDKEGVFTAKKSGYAVAQAQIKSAKGTKEITVLGALDRIETSQSYIGLEMGRSTSFFVTGYDKDGYSAPIEARDIELEYNESVISVEENPDGSFIVEPLQDGGATTINVTVQDKITNLPVTIGLSTVEISDFETEKGWSVTKFPAAVGASMEMVEGRTGNGLQVNYDFSTSTATRAAYLQASPRIELPGDVQKIGLWVHGDGNGAWLRTVLEDASGTNYTLTLANQVNWTGWRYVETTLPEGIQYPVKLWRIYPVETNRNEQYKGQLIFDDLTVKVPPSIESGEEKVTTEDPIIIQNETIGDDRFRFAVLSDSQFVALSPNSQQVQMARQSLREIVAENPDFLVINGDLVDTAWEEDFELAKQVLEEEVGDAFPIYYTPGNHEIAGSGSLDNFRAAFGENRYTFDHKGTRFILLDTSTGSLRTSDFDQLIELQASLDSAANDPSINNVVVVGHHPTRDPLPTKNSQLSDRKEAELLEDWLTEFRKDSNGKGAMYISGHAHTVNLERVEGVPYMVTGSAGKAPYGSPNNGGFYAWTLFGIDPTPIPDKAFGPEKAAAQAKAAGAEWIQAEVRPILESITMDAPAVVATGETVLISATGHQAGDLNFPLGYPASVIWEGSDNVFVGSGEELERAKKSDKYAAVFNIATRELTALKQGEVAITVISNKVEVSKDIVIE
;
A
#
# COMPACT_ATOMS: atom_id res chain seq x y z
N MET A 1 -55.04 -39.21 -7.90
CA MET A 1 -54.92 -39.03 -9.36
C MET A 1 -55.52 -37.68 -9.73
N ASN A 2 -54.71 -36.85 -10.42
CA ASN A 2 -55.03 -35.85 -11.46
C ASN A 2 -56.51 -35.71 -11.88
N ARG A 3 -57.07 -34.55 -12.27
CA ARG A 3 -56.53 -33.23 -12.66
C ARG A 3 -57.73 -32.27 -12.83
N LYS A 4 -57.39 -30.97 -12.77
CA LYS A 4 -57.97 -29.76 -13.39
C LYS A 4 -58.83 -29.97 -14.65
N TRP A 5 -59.67 -29.07 -15.20
CA TRP A 5 -60.16 -27.68 -15.02
C TRP A 5 -61.18 -27.46 -16.19
N THR A 6 -62.00 -26.39 -16.18
CA THR A 6 -62.61 -25.72 -17.37
C THR A 6 -63.29 -24.40 -16.90
N THR A 7 -62.89 -23.21 -17.40
CA THR A 7 -63.52 -22.31 -18.43
C THR A 7 -64.96 -21.86 -18.13
N SER A 8 -65.52 -20.67 -18.41
CA SER A 8 -65.18 -19.33 -18.95
C SER A 8 -66.52 -18.52 -18.97
N ILE A 9 -66.53 -17.21 -19.34
CA ILE A 9 -67.56 -16.45 -20.14
C ILE A 9 -68.36 -15.24 -19.51
N LEU A 10 -68.16 -14.07 -20.19
CA LEU A 10 -69.00 -12.88 -20.59
C LEU A 10 -69.51 -11.71 -19.68
N ALA A 11 -69.11 -10.48 -20.12
CA ALA A 11 -69.84 -9.21 -20.47
C ALA A 11 -70.87 -8.53 -19.53
N ALA A 12 -71.13 -7.21 -19.52
CA ALA A 12 -70.49 -5.93 -19.90
C ALA A 12 -71.43 -4.75 -19.48
N LEU A 13 -70.87 -3.52 -19.36
CA LEU A 13 -71.42 -2.13 -19.51
C LEU A 13 -71.47 -1.12 -18.31
N LEU A 14 -70.49 -0.19 -18.36
CA LEU A 14 -70.45 1.29 -18.25
C LEU A 14 -71.31 2.13 -17.26
N ALA A 15 -70.62 2.98 -16.46
CA ALA A 15 -70.82 4.45 -16.38
C ALA A 15 -69.61 5.17 -15.71
N PHE A 16 -69.30 6.39 -16.18
CA PHE A 16 -68.19 7.29 -15.81
C PHE A 16 -68.36 8.01 -14.46
N SER A 17 -67.27 8.20 -13.70
CA SER A 17 -66.87 9.49 -13.10
C SER A 17 -65.49 9.41 -12.41
N THR A 18 -64.67 10.42 -12.68
CA THR A 18 -63.33 10.74 -12.19
C THR A 18 -63.17 10.71 -10.66
N PHE A 19 -62.06 10.17 -10.14
CA PHE A 19 -61.19 10.74 -9.09
C PHE A 19 -59.96 9.83 -8.92
N VAL A 20 -58.77 10.39 -9.14
CA VAL A 20 -57.47 9.75 -8.85
C VAL A 20 -57.20 9.92 -7.36
N PRO A 21 -56.89 8.86 -6.58
CA PRO A 21 -56.19 9.04 -5.32
C PRO A 21 -54.70 9.19 -5.64
N SER A 22 -54.16 10.34 -5.27
CA SER A 22 -52.74 10.64 -5.19
C SER A 22 -51.98 9.53 -4.45
N VAL A 23 -50.94 9.01 -5.09
CA VAL A 23 -49.88 8.25 -4.41
C VAL A 23 -49.19 9.25 -3.47
N GLY A 24 -49.29 8.99 -2.17
CA GLY A 24 -48.64 9.82 -1.16
C GLY A 24 -47.12 9.72 -1.30
N ALA A 25 -46.47 10.88 -1.40
CA ALA A 25 -45.03 11.02 -1.27
C ALA A 25 -44.57 10.38 0.05
N GLY A 26 -43.53 9.55 -0.04
CA GLY A 26 -42.80 9.08 1.14
C GLY A 26 -42.29 10.30 1.91
N GLN A 27 -42.55 10.30 3.21
CA GLN A 27 -42.21 11.42 4.08
C GLN A 27 -40.70 11.59 4.17
N ASN A 28 -40.27 12.85 4.03
CA ASN A 28 -38.93 13.35 4.32
C ASN A 28 -38.54 12.95 5.76
N PRO A 29 -37.44 12.20 5.99
CA PRO A 29 -37.20 11.49 7.26
C PRO A 29 -36.74 12.37 8.45
N ILE A 30 -36.75 13.70 8.32
CA ILE A 30 -36.10 14.61 9.28
C ILE A 30 -37.11 15.22 10.28
N SER A 31 -37.54 14.49 11.32
CA SER A 31 -38.09 15.10 12.57
C SER A 31 -38.24 14.12 13.76
N ASP A 32 -37.45 14.28 14.82
CA ASP A 32 -37.88 14.55 16.23
C ASP A 32 -36.79 14.24 17.32
N VAL A 33 -36.19 15.30 17.86
CA VAL A 33 -36.02 15.68 19.30
C VAL A 33 -35.26 14.78 20.35
N ARG A 34 -34.09 15.32 20.79
CA ARG A 34 -33.51 15.52 22.17
C ARG A 34 -32.47 14.57 22.84
N SER A 35 -31.27 15.17 23.06
CA SER A 35 -30.67 15.66 24.34
C SER A 35 -29.53 14.89 25.06
N ALA A 36 -28.40 15.62 25.17
CA ALA A 36 -27.33 15.70 26.20
C ALA A 36 -26.23 14.60 26.18
N SER A 37 -24.98 14.92 25.77
CA SER A 37 -23.89 15.65 26.47
C SER A 37 -23.38 14.88 27.70
N SER A 38 -22.10 14.57 27.92
CA SER A 38 -20.78 14.95 27.37
C SER A 38 -19.75 13.96 27.91
N ASP A 39 -18.77 13.52 27.13
CA ASP A 39 -17.36 13.45 27.61
C ASP A 39 -16.41 13.14 26.44
N ARG A 40 -15.29 13.86 26.42
CA ARG A 40 -14.22 13.72 25.44
C ARG A 40 -13.44 12.43 25.72
N THR A 41 -13.74 11.39 24.97
CA THR A 41 -12.81 10.29 24.72
C THR A 41 -12.46 10.28 23.25
N GLU A 42 -11.20 9.98 22.96
CA GLU A 42 -10.71 9.57 21.65
C GLU A 42 -11.75 8.68 20.95
N PRO A 43 -11.90 8.76 19.60
CA PRO A 43 -12.91 7.99 18.89
C PRO A 43 -12.82 6.54 19.33
N ILE A 44 -13.94 6.05 19.86
CA ILE A 44 -14.10 4.63 20.15
C ILE A 44 -13.93 3.94 18.80
N ILE A 45 -12.85 3.19 18.64
CA ILE A 45 -12.71 2.23 17.55
C ILE A 45 -13.95 1.36 17.63
N THR A 46 -14.90 1.62 16.74
CA THR A 46 -16.12 0.83 16.64
C THR A 46 -15.67 -0.41 15.90
N VAL A 47 -15.16 -1.38 16.66
CA VAL A 47 -14.75 -2.68 16.17
C VAL A 47 -15.95 -3.23 15.40
N GLY A 48 -15.76 -3.46 14.09
CA GLY A 48 -16.73 -4.16 13.27
C GLY A 48 -17.12 -5.50 13.89
N PRO A 49 -18.17 -6.17 13.39
CA PRO A 49 -18.72 -7.36 14.03
C PRO A 49 -17.61 -8.38 14.30
N ALA A 50 -17.51 -8.83 15.56
CA ALA A 50 -16.53 -9.84 15.95
C ALA A 50 -16.63 -11.05 15.01
N GLY A 51 -15.56 -11.34 14.27
CA GLY A 51 -15.44 -12.53 13.40
C GLY A 51 -15.76 -12.33 11.92
N LYS A 52 -15.91 -11.10 11.41
CA LYS A 52 -15.93 -10.85 9.95
C LYS A 52 -14.55 -10.43 9.44
N THR A 53 -14.07 -11.12 8.42
CA THR A 53 -12.79 -10.87 7.77
C THR A 53 -12.99 -10.94 6.26
N ILE A 54 -12.38 -10.02 5.53
CA ILE A 54 -12.31 -10.03 4.08
C ILE A 54 -11.03 -10.78 3.69
N VAL A 55 -11.15 -11.76 2.81
CA VAL A 55 -10.01 -12.42 2.18
C VAL A 55 -9.68 -11.60 0.93
N SER A 56 -8.52 -10.96 0.94
CA SER A 56 -7.99 -10.18 -0.19
C SER A 56 -7.34 -11.12 -1.20
N ASN A 57 -6.49 -12.02 -0.68
CA ASN A 57 -5.81 -13.04 -1.48
C ASN A 57 -5.65 -14.33 -0.67
N GLU A 58 -5.75 -15.48 -1.33
CA GLU A 58 -5.48 -16.80 -0.74
C GLU A 58 -5.04 -17.77 -1.85
N ASP A 59 -3.83 -18.32 -1.75
CA ASP A 59 -3.28 -19.29 -2.70
C ASP A 59 -2.78 -20.54 -1.97
N THR A 60 -3.05 -21.71 -2.53
CA THR A 60 -2.61 -23.00 -1.98
C THR A 60 -1.71 -23.73 -2.98
N THR A 61 -0.45 -23.93 -2.60
CA THR A 61 0.55 -24.66 -3.38
C THR A 61 0.88 -26.01 -2.74
N LYS A 62 0.95 -27.06 -3.57
CA LYS A 62 1.46 -28.38 -3.17
C LYS A 62 2.97 -28.39 -3.24
N ILE A 63 3.64 -28.59 -2.12
CA ILE A 63 5.12 -28.57 -2.02
C ILE A 63 5.73 -29.96 -1.79
N GLY A 64 4.91 -30.96 -1.52
CA GLY A 64 5.32 -32.34 -1.29
C GLY A 64 4.13 -33.30 -1.26
N PRO A 65 4.38 -34.62 -1.19
CA PRO A 65 3.30 -35.60 -1.14
C PRO A 65 2.52 -35.47 0.19
N GLY A 66 1.28 -34.97 0.14
CA GLY A 66 0.47 -34.73 1.35
C GLY A 66 0.89 -33.49 2.15
N VAL A 67 1.61 -32.55 1.52
CA VAL A 67 2.00 -31.26 2.12
C VAL A 67 1.48 -30.12 1.25
N GLU A 68 0.62 -29.29 1.85
CA GLU A 68 0.02 -28.11 1.21
C GLU A 68 0.40 -26.86 2.00
N LEU A 69 0.85 -25.82 1.29
CA LEU A 69 1.16 -24.49 1.83
C LEU A 69 0.08 -23.53 1.34
N THR A 70 -0.63 -22.89 2.26
CA THR A 70 -1.60 -21.83 1.96
C THR A 70 -1.04 -20.50 2.44
N GLN A 71 -0.97 -19.51 1.55
CA GLN A 71 -0.61 -18.14 1.88
C GLN A 71 -1.88 -17.29 1.82
N PHE A 72 -2.13 -16.44 2.81
CA PHE A 72 -3.32 -15.62 2.86
C PHE A 72 -3.00 -14.16 3.19
N GLU A 73 -3.83 -13.28 2.64
CA GLU A 73 -3.94 -11.89 3.00
C GLU A 73 -5.39 -11.58 3.36
N ARG A 74 -5.59 -11.02 4.55
CA ARG A 74 -6.89 -10.79 5.14
C ARG A 74 -6.98 -9.37 5.71
N LEU A 75 -8.17 -8.77 5.62
CA LEU A 75 -8.48 -7.47 6.21
C LEU A 75 -9.66 -7.61 7.17
N ASP A 76 -9.49 -7.12 8.40
CA ASP A 76 -10.59 -6.97 9.36
C ASP A 76 -10.65 -5.55 9.91
N ALA A 77 -11.62 -5.27 10.78
CA ALA A 77 -11.79 -3.96 11.40
C ALA A 77 -10.57 -3.50 12.21
N ARG A 78 -9.72 -4.42 12.70
CA ARG A 78 -8.48 -4.13 13.45
C ARG A 78 -7.29 -3.88 12.51
N GLY A 79 -7.33 -4.33 11.25
CA GLY A 79 -6.34 -4.04 10.21
C GLY A 79 -5.93 -5.25 9.37
N TRP A 80 -4.88 -5.09 8.57
CA TRP A 80 -4.35 -6.13 7.68
C TRP A 80 -3.65 -7.27 8.43
N LEU A 81 -3.76 -8.47 7.87
CA LEU A 81 -3.20 -9.72 8.36
C LEU A 81 -2.65 -10.53 7.19
N ASN A 82 -1.35 -10.82 7.23
CA ASN A 82 -0.67 -11.73 6.29
C ASN A 82 -0.18 -12.96 7.06
N GLY A 83 -0.24 -14.13 6.43
CA GLY A 83 0.35 -15.33 7.01
C GLY A 83 0.26 -16.57 6.14
N GLU A 84 0.88 -17.63 6.64
CA GLU A 84 1.06 -18.90 5.97
C GLU A 84 0.59 -20.03 6.87
N VAL A 85 -0.19 -20.95 6.29
CA VAL A 85 -0.61 -22.19 6.95
C VAL A 85 -0.19 -23.38 6.12
N MET A 86 0.55 -24.29 6.75
CA MET A 86 0.99 -25.54 6.16
C MET A 86 0.25 -26.71 6.79
N THR A 87 -0.39 -27.54 5.96
CA THR A 87 -1.04 -28.78 6.40
C THR A 87 -0.25 -29.98 5.92
N ILE A 88 0.05 -30.90 6.83
CA ILE A 88 0.93 -32.05 6.62
C ILE A 88 0.17 -33.33 6.99
N ASP A 89 0.02 -34.26 6.05
CA ASP A 89 -0.54 -35.60 6.28
C ASP A 89 0.53 -36.54 6.87
N LEU A 90 0.51 -36.71 8.19
CA LEU A 90 1.41 -37.60 8.93
C LEU A 90 1.10 -39.09 8.68
N SER A 91 -0.03 -39.43 8.07
CA SER A 91 -0.34 -40.81 7.69
C SER A 91 0.34 -41.23 6.38
N ASN A 92 0.88 -40.26 5.63
CA ASN A 92 1.64 -40.52 4.42
C ASN A 92 3.05 -41.01 4.78
N GLN A 93 3.37 -42.24 4.38
CA GLN A 93 4.67 -42.88 4.67
C GLN A 93 5.86 -42.17 4.03
N ALA A 94 5.63 -41.38 2.97
CA ALA A 94 6.67 -40.60 2.32
C ALA A 94 7.00 -39.31 3.09
N ILE A 95 6.29 -38.99 4.17
CA ILE A 95 6.47 -37.76 4.96
C ILE A 95 6.89 -38.10 6.37
N SER A 96 7.81 -37.32 6.91
CA SER A 96 8.13 -37.31 8.33
C SER A 96 8.39 -35.89 8.82
N THR A 97 8.37 -35.72 10.14
CA THR A 97 8.67 -34.45 10.80
C THR A 97 9.65 -34.71 11.93
N ASP A 98 10.63 -33.82 12.11
CA ASP A 98 11.66 -33.94 13.15
C ASP A 98 12.11 -32.54 13.63
N LEU A 99 12.89 -32.52 14.70
CA LEU A 99 13.50 -31.34 15.28
C LEU A 99 14.58 -30.76 14.36
N LEU A 100 14.38 -29.52 13.91
CA LEU A 100 15.43 -28.65 13.36
C LEU A 100 16.21 -28.03 14.51
N TYR A 101 17.53 -28.16 14.52
CA TYR A 101 18.41 -27.45 15.46
C TYR A 101 19.87 -27.55 14.98
N PRO A 102 20.77 -26.65 15.40
CA PRO A 102 22.17 -26.62 14.95
C PRO A 102 23.07 -27.78 15.43
N GLY A 103 22.52 -28.83 16.04
CA GLY A 103 23.29 -29.88 16.73
C GLY A 103 23.73 -29.51 18.16
N VAL A 104 23.73 -28.22 18.50
CA VAL A 104 24.16 -27.68 19.80
C VAL A 104 23.02 -26.86 20.44
N ILE A 105 22.73 -27.11 21.72
CA ILE A 105 21.61 -26.51 22.46
C ILE A 105 21.80 -25.00 22.66
N THR A 106 23.03 -24.54 22.87
CA THR A 106 23.32 -23.12 23.12
C THR A 106 23.75 -22.36 21.86
N ASP A 107 23.40 -22.89 20.68
CA ASP A 107 23.61 -22.21 19.41
C ASP A 107 22.28 -21.85 18.74
N SER A 108 22.33 -21.01 17.72
CA SER A 108 21.16 -20.51 17.01
C SER A 108 21.49 -20.22 15.56
N GLU A 109 20.62 -20.61 14.66
CA GLU A 109 20.77 -20.37 13.22
C GLU A 109 19.44 -19.93 12.60
N PRO A 110 19.48 -19.29 11.41
CA PRO A 110 18.26 -19.08 10.64
C PRO A 110 17.57 -20.43 10.32
N VAL A 111 16.24 -20.47 10.36
CA VAL A 111 15.42 -21.65 9.99
C VAL A 111 15.72 -22.10 8.56
N SER A 112 15.87 -21.18 7.62
CA SER A 112 16.27 -21.48 6.23
C SER A 112 17.56 -22.28 6.15
N LYS A 113 18.56 -21.87 6.94
CA LYS A 113 19.85 -22.56 7.03
C LYS A 113 19.69 -23.96 7.64
N MET A 114 18.97 -24.10 8.75
CA MET A 114 18.74 -25.40 9.39
C MET A 114 17.95 -26.36 8.51
N ALA A 115 16.95 -25.85 7.77
CA ALA A 115 16.16 -26.64 6.83
C ALA A 115 17.06 -27.17 5.71
N LYS A 116 17.86 -26.29 5.10
CA LYS A 116 18.82 -26.65 4.05
C LYS A 116 19.84 -27.69 4.52
N GLU A 117 20.49 -27.47 5.66
CA GLU A 117 21.54 -28.37 6.16
C GLU A 117 21.00 -29.75 6.59
N SER A 118 19.73 -29.82 7.00
CA SER A 118 19.08 -31.09 7.36
C SER A 118 18.37 -31.78 6.20
N GLY A 119 18.20 -31.12 5.05
CA GLY A 119 17.44 -31.63 3.90
C GLY A 119 15.92 -31.56 4.09
N ALA A 120 15.43 -30.68 4.97
CA ALA A 120 14.00 -30.45 5.13
C ALA A 120 13.43 -29.74 3.90
N ILE A 121 12.25 -30.19 3.45
CA ILE A 121 11.53 -29.55 2.34
C ILE A 121 10.73 -28.33 2.80
N ALA A 122 10.49 -28.23 4.10
CA ALA A 122 9.79 -27.12 4.72
C ALA A 122 10.08 -27.08 6.23
N GLY A 123 9.74 -25.98 6.90
CA GLY A 123 9.84 -25.90 8.35
C GLY A 123 9.42 -24.57 8.93
N VAL A 124 9.31 -24.53 10.25
CA VAL A 124 9.04 -23.31 11.02
C VAL A 124 9.99 -23.17 12.21
N ASN A 125 10.13 -21.96 12.73
CA ASN A 125 10.82 -21.73 14.00
C ASN A 125 10.16 -22.46 15.17
N GLY A 126 10.88 -22.54 16.28
CA GLY A 126 10.53 -23.39 17.40
C GLY A 126 10.22 -22.69 18.72
N ASP A 127 10.92 -23.13 19.76
CA ASP A 127 10.67 -22.86 21.16
C ASP A 127 11.14 -21.46 21.61
N PHE A 128 10.59 -20.99 22.71
CA PHE A 128 11.11 -19.80 23.41
C PHE A 128 12.51 -20.08 23.92
N PHE A 129 13.37 -19.07 24.02
CA PHE A 129 14.76 -19.29 24.39
C PHE A 129 15.41 -18.14 25.15
N ASP A 130 16.53 -18.43 25.79
CA ASP A 130 17.35 -17.46 26.54
C ASP A 130 18.17 -16.56 25.59
N ILE A 131 17.44 -15.77 24.79
CA ILE A 131 17.92 -15.00 23.63
C ILE A 131 19.12 -14.08 23.94
N ASN A 132 19.17 -13.53 25.15
CA ASN A 132 20.18 -12.54 25.54
C ASN A 132 21.41 -13.13 26.24
N ASN A 133 21.51 -14.46 26.36
CA ASN A 133 22.58 -15.09 27.13
C ASN A 133 23.02 -16.45 26.56
N THR A 134 22.35 -17.55 26.90
CA THR A 134 22.79 -18.89 26.47
C THR A 134 22.24 -19.31 25.11
N LYS A 135 21.22 -18.62 24.60
CA LYS A 135 20.40 -19.04 23.45
C LYS A 135 19.66 -20.37 23.63
N ALA A 136 19.81 -21.04 24.77
CA ALA A 136 19.21 -22.35 24.99
C ALA A 136 17.68 -22.25 24.98
N PRO A 137 16.97 -23.20 24.34
CA PRO A 137 15.51 -23.30 24.40
C PRO A 137 14.99 -23.38 25.85
N SER A 138 13.71 -23.11 26.04
CA SER A 138 13.05 -23.08 27.35
C SER A 138 12.35 -24.40 27.64
N GLY A 139 11.66 -24.98 26.68
CA GLY A 139 10.99 -26.26 26.78
C GLY A 139 11.92 -27.47 26.65
N SER A 140 11.29 -28.65 26.57
CA SER A 140 12.00 -29.90 26.34
C SER A 140 12.39 -30.05 24.87
N MET A 141 13.53 -30.68 24.60
CA MET A 141 13.91 -31.11 23.26
C MET A 141 14.02 -32.63 23.26
N ILE A 142 13.20 -33.27 22.44
CA ILE A 142 13.31 -34.71 22.16
C ILE A 142 13.66 -34.86 20.68
N LYS A 143 14.58 -35.78 20.39
CA LYS A 143 14.94 -36.21 19.04
C LYS A 143 15.20 -37.71 19.04
N ASN A 144 14.59 -38.45 18.11
CA ASN A 144 14.62 -39.91 18.04
C ASN A 144 14.27 -40.57 19.40
N GLY A 145 13.24 -40.06 20.10
CA GLY A 145 12.80 -40.51 21.42
C GLY A 145 13.76 -40.21 22.58
N THR A 146 14.90 -39.55 22.32
CA THR A 146 15.90 -39.22 23.34
C THR A 146 15.72 -37.79 23.84
N LEU A 147 15.64 -37.62 25.17
CA LEU A 147 15.59 -36.30 25.80
C LEU A 147 16.98 -35.64 25.74
N LEU A 148 17.14 -34.70 24.81
CA LEU A 148 18.37 -33.89 24.68
C LEU A 148 18.41 -32.80 25.74
N LYS A 149 17.25 -32.28 26.12
CA LYS A 149 17.10 -31.16 27.06
C LYS A 149 15.81 -31.31 27.85
N GLY A 150 15.87 -31.11 29.17
CA GLY A 150 14.68 -31.05 30.02
C GLY A 150 14.04 -29.63 30.09
N PRO A 151 12.80 -29.52 30.58
CA PRO A 151 12.04 -28.26 30.59
C PRO A 151 12.57 -27.25 31.62
N GLN A 152 12.66 -25.98 31.24
CA GLN A 152 13.08 -24.88 32.11
C GLN A 152 11.91 -24.39 32.96
N GLY A 153 11.96 -24.66 34.27
CA GLY A 153 10.92 -24.21 35.19
C GLY A 153 9.56 -24.83 34.85
N SER A 154 8.57 -24.00 34.50
CA SER A 154 7.21 -24.44 34.14
C SER A 154 6.98 -24.66 32.65
N HIS A 155 8.01 -24.58 31.80
CA HIS A 155 7.90 -24.79 30.35
C HIS A 155 7.84 -26.28 29.99
N THR A 156 6.86 -26.99 30.55
CA THR A 156 6.69 -28.44 30.35
C THR A 156 5.80 -28.75 29.15
N LEU A 157 5.03 -27.79 28.68
CA LEU A 157 4.09 -27.95 27.59
C LEU A 157 4.83 -28.07 26.26
N THR A 158 4.54 -29.13 25.52
CA THR A 158 5.23 -29.46 24.27
C THR A 158 4.26 -29.95 23.20
N ALA A 159 4.63 -29.76 21.95
CA ALA A 159 3.98 -30.36 20.79
C ALA A 159 5.00 -31.25 20.07
N GLY A 160 4.56 -32.38 19.53
CA GLY A 160 5.43 -33.34 18.87
C GLY A 160 4.65 -34.44 18.18
N VAL A 161 5.38 -35.35 17.54
CA VAL A 161 4.84 -36.55 16.90
C VAL A 161 5.53 -37.77 17.49
N ASP A 162 4.77 -38.83 17.75
CA ASP A 162 5.31 -40.10 18.21
C ASP A 162 5.80 -41.02 17.07
N GLN A 163 6.30 -42.20 17.43
CA GLN A 163 6.83 -43.17 16.46
C GLN A 163 5.78 -43.80 15.54
N GLU A 164 4.48 -43.63 15.87
CA GLU A 164 3.37 -44.11 15.04
C GLU A 164 2.87 -43.04 14.06
N GLY A 165 3.50 -41.86 14.04
CA GLY A 165 3.09 -40.72 13.22
C GLY A 165 1.88 -39.98 13.79
N ILE A 166 1.61 -40.11 15.10
CA ILE A 166 0.49 -39.43 15.76
C ILE A 166 1.00 -38.19 16.48
N GLY A 167 0.49 -37.04 16.06
CA GLY A 167 0.79 -35.75 16.65
C GLY A 167 -0.09 -35.41 17.86
N ALA A 168 0.53 -34.91 18.94
CA ALA A 168 -0.21 -34.42 20.10
C ALA A 168 0.56 -33.37 20.92
N ILE A 169 -0.18 -32.70 21.81
CA ILE A 169 0.31 -31.78 22.82
C ILE A 169 0.36 -32.51 24.16
N SER A 170 1.49 -32.48 24.85
CA SER A 170 1.67 -33.13 26.15
C SER A 170 2.61 -32.35 27.07
N ASN A 171 2.54 -32.62 28.38
CA ASN A 171 3.56 -32.14 29.31
C ASN A 171 4.69 -33.16 29.42
N ILE A 172 5.91 -32.69 29.16
CA ILE A 172 7.13 -33.47 29.29
C ILE A 172 7.93 -32.96 30.48
N PHE A 173 8.28 -33.87 31.37
CA PHE A 173 9.09 -33.63 32.56
C PHE A 173 10.40 -34.41 32.49
N LEU A 174 11.42 -33.94 33.20
CA LEU A 174 12.64 -34.72 33.43
C LEU A 174 12.42 -35.66 34.61
N GLU A 175 12.59 -36.97 34.38
CA GLU A 175 12.77 -37.95 35.46
C GLU A 175 14.24 -38.38 35.45
N GLY A 176 15.02 -37.97 36.46
CA GLY A 176 16.44 -38.23 36.47
C GLY A 176 17.01 -38.50 37.87
N THR A 177 18.05 -39.33 37.92
CA THR A 177 18.75 -39.74 39.15
C THR A 177 20.27 -39.70 38.94
N VAL A 178 20.96 -39.08 39.90
CA VAL A 178 22.41 -39.13 40.05
C VAL A 178 22.76 -40.09 41.20
N SER A 179 23.54 -41.14 40.89
CA SER A 179 24.04 -42.11 41.87
C SER A 179 25.49 -41.77 42.23
N LEU A 180 25.69 -41.26 43.44
CA LEU A 180 27.00 -40.93 44.01
C LEU A 180 27.39 -42.00 45.06
N PRO A 181 28.67 -42.06 45.48
CA PRO A 181 29.09 -42.93 46.59
C PRO A 181 28.31 -42.67 47.90
N SER A 182 27.84 -41.44 48.12
CA SER A 182 27.06 -41.06 49.31
C SER A 182 25.56 -41.37 49.22
N GLY A 183 25.05 -41.78 48.06
CA GLY A 183 23.64 -42.12 47.87
C GLY A 183 23.09 -41.72 46.50
N LYS A 184 21.77 -41.88 46.33
CA LYS A 184 21.04 -41.46 45.14
C LYS A 184 20.38 -40.10 45.38
N TYR A 185 20.50 -39.22 44.40
CA TYR A 185 19.95 -37.87 44.41
C TYR A 185 19.18 -37.62 43.11
N GLU A 186 18.21 -36.73 43.15
CA GLU A 186 17.44 -36.34 41.95
C GLU A 186 18.31 -35.50 41.01
N LEU A 187 18.24 -35.81 39.71
CA LEU A 187 18.75 -34.93 38.65
C LEU A 187 17.64 -33.98 38.24
N GLN A 188 17.81 -32.69 38.53
CA GLN A 188 16.74 -31.70 38.40
C GLN A 188 16.85 -30.85 37.13
N ALA A 189 17.99 -30.91 36.44
CA ALA A 189 18.22 -30.17 35.21
C ALA A 189 19.07 -31.00 34.23
N LEU A 190 18.70 -30.96 32.95
CA LEU A 190 19.44 -31.57 31.85
C LEU A 190 19.58 -30.53 30.74
N ASN A 191 20.80 -30.03 30.50
CA ASN A 191 21.12 -28.99 29.51
C ASN A 191 20.20 -27.75 29.61
N GLN A 192 20.05 -27.22 30.81
CA GLN A 192 19.17 -26.08 31.10
C GLN A 192 19.97 -24.80 31.35
N SER A 193 19.40 -23.65 30.98
CA SER A 193 20.01 -22.33 31.20
C SER A 193 19.95 -21.89 32.67
N SER A 194 19.18 -22.59 33.51
CA SER A 194 19.27 -22.46 34.97
C SER A 194 18.98 -23.77 35.70
N ILE A 195 19.58 -23.91 36.89
CA ILE A 195 19.39 -25.08 37.78
C ILE A 195 18.51 -24.64 38.97
N PRO A 196 17.48 -25.41 39.33
CA PRO A 196 16.68 -25.15 40.52
C PRO A 196 17.52 -24.96 41.79
N ALA A 197 17.03 -24.15 42.72
CA ALA A 197 17.65 -24.00 44.03
C ALA A 197 17.82 -25.38 44.69
N ASN A 198 18.95 -25.60 45.36
CA ASN A 198 19.33 -26.88 45.99
C ASN A 198 19.59 -28.07 45.05
N GLY A 199 19.47 -27.89 43.73
CA GLY A 199 19.50 -28.95 42.73
C GLY A 199 20.88 -29.36 42.19
N ILE A 200 20.87 -30.43 41.40
CA ILE A 200 21.99 -30.90 40.57
C ILE A 200 21.53 -30.91 39.11
N GLY A 201 22.30 -30.28 38.24
CA GLY A 201 22.11 -30.29 36.79
C GLY A 201 23.22 -31.06 36.07
N LEU A 202 22.90 -31.61 34.91
CA LEU A 202 23.81 -32.33 34.02
C LEU A 202 23.92 -31.62 32.68
N TYR A 203 25.17 -31.50 32.20
CA TYR A 203 25.53 -30.96 30.89
C TYR A 203 26.38 -31.98 30.14
N ASN A 204 26.04 -32.28 28.90
CA ASN A 204 26.75 -33.23 28.04
C ASN A 204 27.23 -32.56 26.74
N SER A 205 27.68 -33.37 25.78
CA SER A 205 28.25 -32.91 24.50
C SER A 205 27.36 -31.94 23.72
N VAL A 206 26.04 -32.08 23.81
CA VAL A 206 25.10 -31.20 23.10
C VAL A 206 24.92 -29.82 23.75
N TRP A 207 25.50 -29.53 24.93
CA TRP A 207 25.37 -28.21 25.57
C TRP A 207 26.00 -27.10 24.75
N GLY A 208 27.23 -27.30 24.25
CA GLY A 208 27.99 -26.27 23.52
C GLY A 208 28.93 -25.44 24.38
N GLN A 209 29.28 -24.26 23.87
CA GLN A 209 30.33 -23.40 24.42
C GLN A 209 29.85 -22.45 25.54
N ALA A 210 28.54 -22.30 25.72
CA ALA A 210 28.00 -21.29 26.64
C ALA A 210 28.38 -21.54 28.10
N GLN A 211 28.39 -20.46 28.87
CA GLN A 211 28.59 -20.52 30.32
C GLN A 211 27.50 -21.37 30.97
N ARG A 212 27.90 -22.43 31.67
CA ARG A 212 26.96 -23.24 32.45
C ARG A 212 26.43 -22.42 33.64
N PRO A 213 25.20 -22.68 34.11
CA PRO A 213 24.57 -21.88 35.16
C PRO A 213 25.40 -21.86 36.44
N ASN A 214 25.79 -20.65 36.85
CA ASN A 214 26.65 -20.40 38.00
C ASN A 214 25.95 -19.55 39.08
N ALA A 215 24.64 -19.32 38.93
CA ALA A 215 23.86 -18.51 39.85
C ALA A 215 23.53 -19.31 41.14
N GLY A 216 23.84 -18.72 42.29
CA GLY A 216 23.51 -19.28 43.60
C GLY A 216 24.50 -18.88 44.69
N ALA A 217 24.13 -19.08 45.96
CA ALA A 217 25.01 -18.78 47.10
C ALA A 217 26.24 -19.71 47.19
N SER A 218 26.12 -20.93 46.63
CA SER A 218 27.25 -21.85 46.47
C SER A 218 27.02 -22.73 45.23
N VAL A 219 28.07 -22.90 44.43
CA VAL A 219 28.09 -23.77 43.25
C VAL A 219 29.29 -24.71 43.30
N TYR A 220 29.19 -25.84 42.61
CA TYR A 220 30.30 -26.79 42.46
C TYR A 220 30.16 -27.58 41.14
N GLU A 221 31.25 -27.72 40.40
CA GLU A 221 31.30 -28.41 39.11
C GLU A 221 32.13 -29.70 39.23
N VAL A 222 31.64 -30.78 38.61
CA VAL A 222 32.31 -32.09 38.56
C VAL A 222 32.30 -32.60 37.14
N THR A 223 33.48 -32.82 36.56
CA THR A 223 33.64 -33.43 35.24
C THR A 223 33.80 -34.93 35.37
N VAL A 224 32.96 -35.67 34.67
CA VAL A 224 32.94 -37.13 34.66
C VAL A 224 33.23 -37.62 33.25
N HIS A 225 34.13 -38.59 33.12
CA HIS A 225 34.46 -39.25 31.86
C HIS A 225 34.31 -40.75 32.05
N ASN A 226 33.55 -41.42 31.17
CA ASN A 226 33.29 -42.87 31.28
C ASN A 226 32.80 -43.31 32.68
N GLY A 227 31.95 -42.50 33.31
CA GLY A 227 31.37 -42.76 34.65
C GLY A 227 32.32 -42.58 35.82
N GLU A 228 33.50 -41.98 35.60
CA GLU A 228 34.51 -41.70 36.63
C GLU A 228 34.86 -40.21 36.70
N VAL A 229 34.94 -39.65 37.91
CA VAL A 229 35.28 -38.24 38.12
C VAL A 229 36.73 -37.99 37.71
N ILE A 230 36.94 -37.04 36.80
CA ILE A 230 38.28 -36.64 36.32
C ILE A 230 38.69 -35.23 36.79
N ALA A 231 37.72 -34.38 37.13
CA ALA A 231 37.98 -33.04 37.64
C ALA A 231 36.84 -32.54 38.53
N VAL A 232 37.18 -31.67 39.47
CA VAL A 232 36.24 -30.99 40.39
C VAL A 232 36.64 -29.51 40.52
N SER A 233 35.67 -28.61 40.67
CA SER A 233 35.90 -27.16 40.71
C SER A 233 34.87 -26.41 41.57
N ASN A 234 35.32 -25.36 42.27
CA ASN A 234 34.41 -24.41 42.95
C ASN A 234 33.88 -23.31 42.01
N GLU A 235 34.41 -23.26 40.78
CA GLU A 235 33.96 -22.37 39.72
C GLU A 235 33.30 -23.20 38.62
N VAL A 236 32.16 -22.72 38.12
CA VAL A 236 31.44 -23.35 37.01
C VAL A 236 32.01 -22.82 35.71
N GLY A 237 32.44 -23.73 34.85
CA GLY A 237 33.14 -23.39 33.61
C GLY A 237 32.22 -23.11 32.43
N ARG A 238 32.87 -22.83 31.31
CA ARG A 238 32.30 -22.76 29.95
C ARG A 238 33.03 -23.74 29.05
N GLY A 239 32.51 -23.93 27.84
CA GLY A 239 33.17 -24.71 26.80
C GLY A 239 32.60 -26.11 26.58
N GLU A 240 32.96 -26.66 25.42
CA GLU A 240 32.56 -27.97 24.92
C GLU A 240 32.83 -29.12 25.88
N ILE A 241 32.00 -30.16 25.74
CA ILE A 241 32.05 -31.39 26.52
C ILE A 241 32.23 -32.54 25.54
N ALA A 242 33.21 -33.42 25.78
CA ALA A 242 33.43 -34.59 24.92
C ALA A 242 32.26 -35.58 25.02
N GLU A 243 31.99 -36.35 23.95
CA GLU A 243 30.87 -37.31 23.88
C GLU A 243 30.84 -38.33 25.04
N ASP A 244 32.01 -38.85 25.42
CA ASP A 244 32.14 -39.82 26.53
C ASP A 244 32.21 -39.14 27.92
N SER A 245 31.88 -37.85 27.99
CA SER A 245 31.98 -37.03 29.18
C SER A 245 30.68 -36.27 29.48
N TYR A 246 30.47 -35.96 30.75
CA TYR A 246 29.44 -35.03 31.18
C TYR A 246 29.90 -34.24 32.40
N ILE A 247 29.25 -33.11 32.63
CA ILE A 247 29.53 -32.21 33.74
C ILE A 247 28.30 -32.14 34.63
N LEU A 248 28.49 -32.39 35.92
CA LEU A 248 27.50 -32.12 36.95
C LEU A 248 27.76 -30.75 37.55
N VAL A 249 26.73 -29.92 37.64
CA VAL A 249 26.77 -28.65 38.35
C VAL A 249 25.75 -28.70 39.48
N GLY A 250 26.22 -28.51 40.71
CA GLY A 250 25.39 -28.49 41.90
C GLY A 250 25.20 -27.07 42.40
N ARG A 251 24.01 -26.77 42.93
CA ARG A 251 23.69 -25.50 43.58
C ARG A 251 23.30 -25.73 45.04
N GLU A 252 23.80 -24.90 45.94
CA GLU A 252 23.48 -24.91 47.38
C GLU A 252 23.65 -26.31 48.00
N SER A 253 22.59 -27.00 48.43
CA SER A 253 22.73 -28.37 48.94
C SER A 253 23.25 -29.35 47.89
N GLY A 254 22.88 -29.19 46.61
CA GLY A 254 23.43 -29.99 45.50
C GLY A 254 24.94 -29.76 45.35
N ALA A 255 25.41 -28.51 45.49
CA ALA A 255 26.85 -28.20 45.49
C ALA A 255 27.57 -28.91 46.65
N ASN A 256 26.96 -28.93 47.84
CA ASN A 256 27.52 -29.63 49.00
C ASN A 256 27.60 -31.13 48.78
N LYS A 257 26.66 -31.74 48.05
CA LYS A 257 26.72 -33.15 47.66
C LYS A 257 27.82 -33.45 46.65
N LEU A 258 28.00 -32.60 45.65
CA LEU A 258 29.06 -32.79 44.67
C LEU A 258 30.46 -32.56 45.27
N LYS A 259 30.61 -31.71 46.29
CA LYS A 259 31.88 -31.52 47.04
C LYS A 259 32.37 -32.77 47.78
N GLU A 260 31.49 -33.75 48.00
CA GLU A 260 31.86 -35.03 48.62
C GLU A 260 32.66 -35.93 47.64
N LEU A 261 32.70 -35.61 46.35
CA LEU A 261 33.37 -36.39 45.31
C LEU A 261 34.85 -36.05 45.17
N ALA A 262 35.67 -37.07 44.92
CA ALA A 262 37.07 -36.97 44.56
C ALA A 262 37.34 -37.57 43.16
N VAL A 263 38.47 -37.18 42.56
CA VAL A 263 38.95 -37.78 41.31
C VAL A 263 39.09 -39.30 41.50
N GLY A 264 38.50 -40.07 40.59
CA GLY A 264 38.42 -41.54 40.65
C GLY A 264 37.09 -42.10 41.17
N ASP A 265 36.23 -41.26 41.76
CA ASP A 265 34.92 -41.73 42.23
C ASP A 265 34.00 -42.10 41.06
N LYS A 266 33.19 -43.14 41.26
CA LYS A 266 32.20 -43.59 40.28
C LYS A 266 30.89 -42.82 40.43
N VAL A 267 30.37 -42.33 39.31
CA VAL A 267 29.10 -41.63 39.21
C VAL A 267 28.21 -42.35 38.21
N GLY A 268 27.00 -42.70 38.63
CA GLY A 268 25.97 -43.26 37.75
C GLY A 268 24.90 -42.22 37.42
N ILE A 269 24.46 -42.17 36.16
CA ILE A 269 23.38 -41.29 35.70
C ILE A 269 22.31 -42.14 35.05
N ALA A 270 21.05 -41.84 35.36
CA ALA A 270 19.90 -42.33 34.62
C ALA A 270 18.91 -41.16 34.48
N TYR A 271 18.45 -40.89 33.27
CA TYR A 271 17.37 -39.93 33.02
C TYR A 271 16.51 -40.39 31.85
N ALA A 272 15.24 -40.00 31.88
CA ALA A 272 14.27 -40.23 30.83
C ALA A 272 13.24 -39.09 30.81
N PRO A 273 12.61 -38.84 29.66
CA PRO A 273 11.41 -38.02 29.62
C PRO A 273 10.26 -38.75 30.33
N ARG A 274 9.52 -38.03 31.16
CA ARG A 274 8.25 -38.48 31.73
C ARG A 274 7.13 -37.65 31.12
N VAL A 275 6.25 -38.32 30.37
CA VAL A 275 5.13 -37.71 29.64
C VAL A 275 3.83 -37.98 30.40
N ASP A 276 2.85 -37.08 30.31
CA ASP A 276 1.49 -37.28 30.83
C ASP A 276 0.50 -37.90 29.82
N GLY A 277 1.00 -38.37 28.67
CA GLY A 277 0.26 -39.03 27.59
C GLY A 277 0.51 -40.54 27.45
N GLU A 278 -0.07 -41.15 26.41
CA GLU A 278 -0.02 -42.60 26.17
C GLU A 278 1.25 -43.08 25.44
N SER A 279 1.88 -42.22 24.63
CA SER A 279 3.07 -42.51 23.84
C SER A 279 4.21 -41.51 24.10
N LEU A 280 5.44 -41.98 23.93
CA LEU A 280 6.62 -41.12 23.95
C LEU A 280 6.82 -40.50 22.57
N MET A 281 6.93 -39.17 22.55
CA MET A 281 7.21 -38.43 21.32
C MET A 281 8.56 -38.82 20.73
N ASP A 282 8.63 -38.98 19.41
CA ASP A 282 9.88 -39.22 18.69
C ASP A 282 10.68 -37.92 18.55
N PHE A 283 9.97 -36.81 18.30
CA PHE A 283 10.49 -35.47 18.52
C PHE A 283 9.46 -34.58 19.22
N ALA A 284 9.94 -33.59 19.98
CA ALA A 284 9.06 -32.64 20.67
C ALA A 284 9.73 -31.27 20.82
N ILE A 285 8.89 -30.24 20.77
CA ILE A 285 9.29 -28.83 20.92
C ILE A 285 8.44 -28.12 21.98
N GLY A 286 9.05 -27.16 22.69
CA GLY A 286 8.39 -26.37 23.71
C GLY A 286 7.43 -25.33 23.15
N GLY A 287 6.35 -25.08 23.90
CA GLY A 287 5.44 -23.96 23.68
C GLY A 287 4.89 -23.44 25.02
N ASN A 288 4.00 -22.45 24.97
CA ASN A 288 3.56 -21.74 26.18
C ASN A 288 2.04 -21.67 26.38
N VAL A 289 1.24 -21.54 25.32
CA VAL A 289 -0.21 -21.26 25.39
C VAL A 289 -0.96 -22.27 24.52
N ILE A 290 -1.92 -22.98 25.12
CA ILE A 290 -2.86 -23.82 24.38
C ILE A 290 -3.85 -22.92 23.65
N LEU A 291 -3.83 -22.95 22.33
CA LEU A 291 -4.65 -22.15 21.42
C LEU A 291 -5.99 -22.81 21.13
N VAL A 292 -5.98 -24.14 20.96
CA VAL A 292 -7.17 -24.97 20.74
C VAL A 292 -7.08 -26.18 21.65
N LYS A 293 -8.19 -26.50 22.32
CA LYS A 293 -8.35 -27.68 23.15
C LYS A 293 -9.70 -28.33 22.88
N ASP A 294 -9.68 -29.62 22.56
CA ASP A 294 -10.88 -30.40 22.28
C ASP A 294 -11.76 -29.77 21.16
N GLY A 295 -11.11 -29.25 20.11
CA GLY A 295 -11.75 -28.57 18.99
C GLY A 295 -12.32 -27.18 19.30
N GLN A 296 -12.01 -26.61 20.46
CA GLN A 296 -12.50 -25.29 20.89
C GLN A 296 -11.37 -24.34 21.27
N VAL A 297 -11.54 -23.06 20.91
CA VAL A 297 -10.69 -21.97 21.40
C VAL A 297 -11.08 -21.68 22.86
N PRO A 298 -10.15 -21.73 23.83
CA PRO A 298 -10.47 -21.46 25.23
C PRO A 298 -11.07 -20.07 25.46
N GLU A 299 -12.14 -19.95 26.26
CA GLU A 299 -12.88 -18.69 26.44
C GLU A 299 -12.04 -17.55 27.04
N ASN A 300 -11.09 -17.86 27.94
CA ASN A 300 -10.26 -16.89 28.67
C ASN A 300 -8.87 -16.70 28.06
N ILE A 301 -8.68 -17.05 26.79
CA ILE A 301 -7.43 -16.80 26.07
C ILE A 301 -7.27 -15.30 25.77
N ASP A 302 -6.04 -14.78 25.80
CA ASP A 302 -5.79 -13.35 25.56
C ASP A 302 -6.18 -12.92 24.14
N ASP A 303 -6.91 -11.80 24.05
CA ASP A 303 -7.34 -11.16 22.81
C ASP A 303 -6.94 -9.67 22.79
N SER A 304 -5.90 -9.29 23.53
CA SER A 304 -5.49 -7.88 23.64
C SER A 304 -4.22 -7.55 22.86
N THR A 305 -3.28 -8.49 22.76
CA THR A 305 -1.95 -8.20 22.22
C THR A 305 -1.71 -8.91 20.87
N ALA A 306 -1.79 -8.14 19.79
CA ALA A 306 -1.37 -8.57 18.46
C ALA A 306 0.16 -8.62 18.37
N ALA A 307 0.69 -9.68 17.75
CA ALA A 307 2.11 -9.84 17.46
C ALA A 307 2.30 -10.81 16.28
N PRO A 308 3.48 -10.88 15.66
CA PRO A 308 3.84 -12.01 14.82
C PRO A 308 3.79 -13.30 15.64
N ARG A 309 3.24 -14.38 15.08
CA ARG A 309 3.01 -15.64 15.79
C ARG A 309 3.45 -16.84 14.97
N THR A 310 3.89 -17.87 15.67
CA THR A 310 4.02 -19.22 15.12
C THR A 310 3.25 -20.19 15.99
N SER A 311 2.60 -21.18 15.38
CA SER A 311 1.88 -22.23 16.09
C SER A 311 1.94 -23.57 15.38
N VAL A 312 1.70 -24.61 16.17
CA VAL A 312 1.58 -26.00 15.73
C VAL A 312 0.28 -26.59 16.27
N GLY A 313 -0.43 -27.35 15.45
CA GLY A 313 -1.66 -28.01 15.84
C GLY A 313 -1.84 -29.35 15.16
N PHE A 314 -2.80 -30.11 15.66
CA PHE A 314 -3.10 -31.45 15.19
C PHE A 314 -4.61 -31.68 15.05
N SER A 315 -5.00 -32.45 14.05
CA SER A 315 -6.36 -32.98 13.88
C SER A 315 -6.82 -33.84 15.06
N GLU A 316 -8.12 -34.16 15.11
CA GLU A 316 -8.72 -34.98 16.18
C GLU A 316 -8.05 -36.35 16.31
N ASP A 317 -7.70 -36.98 15.19
CA ASP A 317 -7.01 -38.28 15.17
C ASP A 317 -5.48 -38.18 15.21
N GLY A 318 -4.93 -36.96 15.32
CA GLY A 318 -3.50 -36.68 15.35
C GLY A 318 -2.74 -36.94 14.04
N LYS A 319 -3.42 -37.27 12.93
CA LYS A 319 -2.77 -37.63 11.65
C LYS A 319 -2.51 -36.47 10.71
N THR A 320 -3.03 -35.29 11.00
CA THR A 320 -2.70 -34.06 10.26
C THR A 320 -2.02 -33.10 11.21
N MET A 321 -0.81 -32.65 10.86
CA MET A 321 -0.15 -31.52 11.50
C MET A 321 -0.49 -30.24 10.74
N ILE A 322 -0.70 -29.17 11.49
CA ILE A 322 -0.96 -27.83 10.96
C ILE A 322 0.11 -26.91 11.56
N LEU A 323 0.88 -26.24 10.72
CA LEU A 323 1.83 -25.20 11.13
C LEU A 323 1.31 -23.87 10.61
N ALA A 324 1.28 -22.84 11.45
CA ALA A 324 0.89 -21.50 11.02
C ALA A 324 1.92 -20.48 11.46
N VAL A 325 2.30 -19.60 10.53
CA VAL A 325 3.07 -18.38 10.77
C VAL A 325 2.20 -17.20 10.37
N VAL A 326 2.17 -16.17 11.22
CA VAL A 326 1.45 -14.93 10.95
C VAL A 326 2.43 -13.80 11.17
N ASP A 327 2.62 -12.98 10.15
CA ASP A 327 3.49 -11.82 10.18
C ASP A 327 2.93 -10.74 11.12
N GLY A 328 3.72 -9.71 11.43
CA GLY A 328 3.25 -8.68 12.36
C GLY A 328 4.25 -7.56 12.60
N ARG A 329 3.79 -6.49 13.26
CA ARG A 329 4.58 -5.26 13.50
C ARG A 329 5.01 -4.55 12.21
N GLN A 330 4.30 -4.80 11.12
CA GLN A 330 4.51 -4.16 9.83
C GLN A 330 3.22 -3.44 9.42
N THR A 331 3.34 -2.49 8.49
CA THR A 331 2.17 -1.75 7.99
C THR A 331 1.19 -2.68 7.26
N ASN A 332 1.72 -3.71 6.57
CA ASN A 332 0.95 -4.69 5.81
C ASN A 332 0.45 -5.88 6.65
N SER A 333 0.90 -6.05 7.90
CA SER A 333 0.39 -7.06 8.83
C SER A 333 0.52 -6.62 10.29
N ARG A 334 -0.62 -6.52 10.99
CA ARG A 334 -0.65 -6.17 12.43
C ARG A 334 -0.28 -7.34 13.34
N GLY A 335 -0.36 -8.57 12.83
CA GLY A 335 -0.27 -9.81 13.59
C GLY A 335 -1.52 -10.18 14.37
N MET A 336 -1.49 -11.34 15.02
CA MET A 336 -2.66 -11.92 15.69
C MET A 336 -2.53 -11.94 17.21
N THR A 337 -3.67 -11.78 17.88
CA THR A 337 -3.83 -12.16 19.29
C THR A 337 -3.82 -13.69 19.43
N TYR A 338 -3.67 -14.22 20.65
CA TYR A 338 -3.77 -15.68 20.83
C TYR A 338 -5.16 -16.21 20.50
N LYS A 339 -6.21 -15.43 20.74
CA LYS A 339 -7.58 -15.80 20.37
C LYS A 339 -7.79 -15.88 18.86
N GLU A 340 -7.27 -14.90 18.12
CA GLU A 340 -7.30 -14.86 16.65
C GLU A 340 -6.53 -16.06 16.07
N LEU A 341 -5.32 -16.31 16.57
CA LEU A 341 -4.50 -17.44 16.14
C LEU A 341 -5.16 -18.80 16.46
N GLY A 342 -5.77 -18.96 17.63
CA GLY A 342 -6.53 -20.17 17.94
C GLY A 342 -7.75 -20.36 17.03
N SER A 343 -8.38 -19.28 16.61
CA SER A 343 -9.50 -19.32 15.66
C SER A 343 -9.03 -19.73 14.26
N LEU A 344 -7.89 -19.19 13.80
CA LEU A 344 -7.22 -19.60 12.56
C LEU A 344 -6.85 -21.10 12.59
N MET A 345 -6.20 -21.56 13.67
CA MET A 345 -5.83 -22.98 13.79
C MET A 345 -7.05 -23.90 13.75
N LYS A 346 -8.15 -23.49 14.40
CA LYS A 346 -9.42 -24.23 14.35
C LYS A 346 -10.05 -24.22 12.95
N GLU A 347 -9.98 -23.10 12.23
CA GLU A 347 -10.46 -22.97 10.84
C GLU A 347 -9.77 -23.99 9.92
N TYR A 348 -8.46 -24.19 10.08
CA TYR A 348 -7.67 -25.18 9.35
C TYR A 348 -7.76 -26.61 9.91
N GLY A 349 -8.65 -26.86 10.87
CA GLY A 349 -8.98 -28.21 11.34
C GLY A 349 -8.22 -28.70 12.58
N ALA A 350 -7.51 -27.83 13.30
CA ALA A 350 -6.86 -28.21 14.54
C ALA A 350 -7.89 -28.56 15.61
N TYR A 351 -7.77 -29.77 16.17
CA TYR A 351 -8.49 -30.20 17.38
C TYR A 351 -7.72 -29.82 18.65
N GLN A 352 -6.40 -29.73 18.53
CA GLN A 352 -5.49 -29.23 19.54
C GLN A 352 -4.43 -28.34 18.89
N ALA A 353 -4.07 -27.22 19.52
CA ALA A 353 -3.04 -26.32 18.99
C ALA A 353 -2.27 -25.61 20.10
N LEU A 354 -0.99 -25.36 19.86
CA LEU A 354 -0.02 -24.78 20.78
C LEU A 354 0.67 -23.58 20.13
N ASN A 355 0.75 -22.48 20.85
CA ASN A 355 1.62 -21.37 20.49
C ASN A 355 3.08 -21.72 20.82
N ILE A 356 3.97 -21.47 19.86
CA ILE A 356 5.43 -21.55 20.02
C ILE A 356 6.04 -20.14 19.89
N ASP A 357 7.37 -20.00 19.84
CA ASP A 357 7.99 -18.68 19.84
C ASP A 357 7.54 -17.85 18.63
N GLY A 358 7.38 -16.54 18.83
CA GLY A 358 6.86 -15.62 17.82
C GLY A 358 7.68 -14.34 17.74
N GLY A 359 7.03 -13.23 17.39
CA GLY A 359 7.75 -11.98 17.12
C GLY A 359 8.74 -12.16 15.96
N GLY A 360 9.92 -11.55 16.04
CA GLY A 360 10.95 -11.69 15.00
C GLY A 360 11.53 -13.09 14.85
N SER A 361 11.17 -14.05 15.72
CA SER A 361 11.49 -15.46 15.54
C SER A 361 10.57 -16.14 14.52
N SER A 362 9.38 -15.57 14.23
CA SER A 362 8.37 -16.19 13.37
C SER A 362 8.91 -16.31 11.95
N THR A 363 9.10 -17.54 11.49
CA THR A 363 9.63 -17.82 10.16
C THR A 363 9.09 -19.15 9.67
N MET A 364 8.59 -19.17 8.44
CA MET A 364 8.27 -20.39 7.69
C MET A 364 9.16 -20.47 6.46
N VAL A 365 9.67 -21.67 6.19
CA VAL A 365 10.39 -21.98 4.96
C VAL A 365 9.71 -23.11 4.21
N ALA A 366 9.72 -23.06 2.89
CA ALA A 366 9.17 -24.11 2.04
C ALA A 366 9.91 -24.19 0.70
N ARG A 367 10.03 -25.40 0.17
CA ARG A 367 10.59 -25.68 -1.15
C ARG A 367 9.47 -25.73 -2.18
N LYS A 368 9.42 -24.75 -3.08
CA LYS A 368 8.50 -24.78 -4.22
C LYS A 368 8.81 -25.98 -5.14
N PRO A 369 7.81 -26.55 -5.84
CA PRO A 369 8.01 -27.63 -6.80
C PRO A 369 9.15 -27.39 -7.80
N GLY A 370 10.14 -28.29 -7.81
CA GLY A 370 11.28 -28.19 -8.72
C GLY A 370 12.39 -27.23 -8.29
N ASN A 371 12.28 -26.60 -7.12
CA ASN A 371 13.40 -25.88 -6.48
C ASN A 371 14.29 -26.86 -5.70
N GLU A 372 15.56 -26.49 -5.48
CA GLU A 372 16.52 -27.31 -4.73
C GLU A 372 16.35 -27.17 -3.22
N ASP A 373 16.30 -25.93 -2.73
CA ASP A 373 16.27 -25.60 -1.31
C ASP A 373 14.91 -25.04 -0.87
N ALA A 374 14.61 -25.17 0.43
CA ALA A 374 13.51 -24.45 1.06
C ALA A 374 13.92 -23.00 1.34
N GLU A 375 13.05 -22.06 0.97
CA GLU A 375 13.27 -20.61 1.13
C GLU A 375 12.23 -20.01 2.05
N VAL A 376 12.52 -18.83 2.62
CA VAL A 376 11.58 -18.09 3.48
C VAL A 376 10.36 -17.68 2.66
N VAL A 377 9.17 -18.01 3.16
CA VAL A 377 7.89 -17.72 2.46
C VAL A 377 7.05 -16.63 3.11
N ASN A 378 7.41 -16.19 4.32
CA ASN A 378 6.78 -15.10 5.07
C ASN A 378 7.66 -13.84 5.11
N GLU A 379 7.20 -12.76 5.75
CA GLU A 379 7.99 -11.53 5.93
C GLU A 379 8.46 -11.35 7.40
N PRO A 380 9.70 -11.75 7.77
CA PRO A 380 10.20 -11.65 9.15
C PRO A 380 10.15 -10.23 9.73
N SER A 381 9.58 -10.07 10.92
CA SER A 381 9.31 -8.75 11.52
C SER A 381 10.55 -7.93 11.92
N ASP A 382 11.74 -8.55 11.97
CA ASP A 382 13.00 -7.86 12.26
C ASP A 382 13.67 -7.28 10.99
N GLY A 383 13.02 -7.41 9.82
CA GLY A 383 13.55 -7.04 8.50
C GLY A 383 14.52 -8.07 7.89
N ALA A 384 14.86 -9.11 8.66
CA ALA A 384 15.62 -10.27 8.24
C ALA A 384 15.29 -11.46 9.17
N GLU A 385 15.63 -12.67 8.73
CA GLU A 385 15.44 -13.86 9.54
C GLU A 385 16.29 -13.83 10.82
N ARG A 386 15.65 -14.08 11.96
CA ARG A 386 16.32 -14.17 13.26
C ARG A 386 16.99 -15.54 13.41
N HIS A 387 18.13 -15.55 14.10
CA HIS A 387 18.75 -16.80 14.51
C HIS A 387 17.96 -17.41 15.68
N VAL A 388 17.44 -18.61 15.50
CA VAL A 388 16.64 -19.36 16.49
C VAL A 388 17.33 -20.69 16.83
N PRO A 389 17.16 -21.22 18.05
CA PRO A 389 17.90 -22.40 18.49
C PRO A 389 17.31 -23.73 18.03
N ASN A 390 16.03 -23.73 17.65
CA ASN A 390 15.36 -24.92 17.13
C ASN A 390 14.11 -24.55 16.30
N GLY A 391 13.52 -25.57 15.69
CA GLY A 391 12.31 -25.50 14.86
C GLY A 391 11.74 -26.88 14.58
N ILE A 392 10.68 -26.90 13.78
CA ILE A 392 10.05 -28.13 13.27
C ILE A 392 10.37 -28.23 11.78
N GLY A 393 10.97 -29.35 11.36
CA GLY A 393 11.30 -29.64 9.97
C GLY A 393 10.33 -30.67 9.40
N VAL A 394 9.95 -30.47 8.14
CA VAL A 394 9.15 -31.40 7.35
C VAL A 394 10.06 -32.02 6.30
N TYR A 395 10.07 -33.34 6.24
CA TYR A 395 10.92 -34.13 5.35
C TYR A 395 10.04 -34.98 4.44
N ALA A 396 10.48 -35.12 3.19
CA ALA A 396 9.90 -36.04 2.24
C ALA A 396 10.93 -37.09 1.83
N GLU A 397 10.50 -38.33 1.64
CA GLU A 397 11.31 -39.35 0.98
C GLU A 397 11.74 -38.85 -0.41
N GLU A 398 13.00 -39.07 -0.76
CA GLU A 398 13.49 -38.82 -2.12
C GLU A 398 12.57 -39.53 -3.12
N GLY A 399 12.12 -38.79 -4.14
CA GLY A 399 11.32 -39.38 -5.20
C GLY A 399 12.17 -40.21 -6.17
N SER A 400 11.54 -40.69 -7.23
CA SER A 400 12.21 -41.52 -8.23
C SER A 400 13.38 -40.84 -8.94
N GLY A 401 13.46 -39.50 -8.91
CA GLY A 401 14.34 -38.71 -9.77
C GLY A 401 13.95 -38.76 -11.26
N ASP A 402 12.85 -39.45 -11.61
CA ASP A 402 12.31 -39.44 -12.95
C ASP A 402 11.37 -38.24 -13.11
N LEU A 403 11.57 -37.49 -14.20
CA LEU A 403 10.72 -36.36 -14.53
C LEU A 403 9.25 -36.79 -14.68
N THR A 404 8.38 -36.30 -13.79
CA THR A 404 6.93 -36.54 -13.87
C THR A 404 6.18 -35.32 -14.40
N ASN A 405 6.59 -34.13 -13.99
CA ASN A 405 5.88 -32.89 -14.30
C ASN A 405 6.81 -31.65 -14.29
N PHE A 406 6.27 -30.47 -14.58
CA PHE A 406 6.96 -29.19 -14.48
C PHE A 406 6.12 -28.18 -13.69
N ALA A 407 6.78 -27.41 -12.83
CA ALA A 407 6.29 -26.08 -12.44
C ALA A 407 6.72 -25.09 -13.52
N VAL A 408 5.76 -24.32 -14.04
CA VAL A 408 6.03 -23.33 -15.10
C VAL A 408 5.78 -21.94 -14.53
N GLU A 409 6.82 -21.12 -14.55
CA GLU A 409 6.83 -19.79 -13.96
C GLU A 409 7.41 -18.78 -14.93
N THR A 410 7.13 -17.51 -14.69
CA THR A 410 7.83 -16.40 -15.36
C THR A 410 9.13 -16.13 -14.63
N ILE A 411 10.18 -15.73 -15.35
CA ILE A 411 11.45 -15.35 -14.69
C ILE A 411 11.27 -14.04 -13.89
N ILE A 412 10.47 -13.10 -14.40
CA ILE A 412 10.06 -11.91 -13.64
C ILE A 412 8.96 -12.32 -12.66
N GLU A 413 9.22 -12.14 -11.37
CA GLU A 413 8.27 -12.31 -10.27
C GLU A 413 7.66 -10.95 -9.90
N ALA A 414 6.75 -10.47 -10.74
CA ALA A 414 6.01 -9.23 -10.51
C ALA A 414 4.52 -9.42 -10.84
N ASP A 415 3.69 -8.49 -10.37
CA ASP A 415 2.27 -8.44 -10.72
C ASP A 415 2.11 -8.40 -12.24
N ASN A 416 1.09 -9.09 -12.73
CA ASN A 416 0.79 -9.18 -14.16
C ASN A 416 1.97 -9.71 -15.02
N SER A 417 2.94 -10.41 -14.44
CA SER A 417 4.07 -11.04 -15.16
C SER A 417 3.64 -12.04 -16.23
N SER A 418 2.47 -12.67 -16.05
CA SER A 418 1.83 -13.53 -17.07
C SER A 418 1.30 -12.76 -18.29
N ARG A 419 1.39 -11.43 -18.28
CA ARG A 419 0.93 -10.55 -19.36
C ARG A 419 2.08 -9.98 -20.19
N VAL A 420 1.78 -9.67 -21.44
CA VAL A 420 2.75 -9.15 -22.41
C VAL A 420 2.05 -8.38 -23.53
N PHE A 421 2.72 -7.38 -24.12
CA PHE A 421 2.18 -6.60 -25.24
C PHE A 421 2.52 -7.25 -26.60
N PRO A 422 1.69 -7.09 -27.65
CA PRO A 422 2.01 -7.55 -28.99
C PRO A 422 3.37 -7.04 -29.47
N GLY A 423 4.20 -7.94 -29.99
CA GLY A 423 5.56 -7.63 -30.44
C GLY A 423 6.63 -7.68 -29.35
N LEU A 424 6.25 -7.78 -28.07
CA LEU A 424 7.17 -7.92 -26.94
C LEU A 424 7.31 -9.38 -26.48
N SER A 425 8.20 -9.59 -25.53
CA SER A 425 8.66 -10.87 -25.06
C SER A 425 8.33 -11.11 -23.59
N ARG A 426 8.27 -12.38 -23.19
CA ARG A 426 8.23 -12.82 -21.78
C ARG A 426 9.03 -14.09 -21.60
N SER A 427 9.89 -14.13 -20.61
CA SER A 427 10.72 -15.30 -20.30
C SER A 427 10.02 -16.24 -19.32
N PHE A 428 9.96 -17.53 -19.65
CA PHE A 428 9.42 -18.58 -18.79
C PHE A 428 10.50 -19.61 -18.43
N VAL A 429 10.40 -20.12 -17.20
CA VAL A 429 11.19 -21.26 -16.72
C VAL A 429 10.27 -22.47 -16.49
N GLY A 430 10.77 -23.65 -16.84
CA GLY A 430 10.09 -24.92 -16.60
C GLY A 430 10.93 -25.75 -15.63
N LEU A 431 10.57 -25.71 -14.35
CA LEU A 431 11.25 -26.42 -13.28
C LEU A 431 10.74 -27.86 -13.25
N GLY A 432 11.56 -28.79 -13.73
CA GLY A 432 11.23 -30.22 -13.78
C GLY A 432 11.21 -30.82 -12.38
N HIS A 433 10.21 -31.65 -12.08
CA HIS A 433 10.15 -32.34 -10.80
C HIS A 433 9.60 -33.77 -10.90
N ASP A 434 9.94 -34.60 -9.92
CA ASP A 434 9.43 -35.97 -9.77
C ASP A 434 8.08 -36.02 -9.04
N GLU A 435 7.58 -37.22 -8.73
CA GLU A 435 6.30 -37.43 -8.06
C GLU A 435 6.25 -36.88 -6.62
N ASN A 436 7.42 -36.65 -6.01
CA ASN A 436 7.56 -36.08 -4.67
C ASN A 436 8.02 -34.62 -4.72
N TYR A 437 7.95 -33.97 -5.90
CA TYR A 437 8.27 -32.57 -6.14
C TYR A 437 9.76 -32.22 -5.98
N PHE A 438 10.65 -33.21 -5.90
CA PHE A 438 12.09 -32.97 -5.93
C PHE A 438 12.53 -32.50 -7.32
N PRO A 439 13.53 -31.62 -7.41
CA PRO A 439 14.03 -31.10 -8.68
C PRO A 439 14.62 -32.22 -9.53
N VAL A 440 14.32 -32.18 -10.82
CA VAL A 440 14.91 -33.06 -11.83
C VAL A 440 15.60 -32.21 -12.87
N ASP A 441 16.90 -32.40 -13.05
CA ASP A 441 17.67 -31.72 -14.08
C ASP A 441 17.13 -32.07 -15.48
N VAL A 442 16.60 -31.05 -16.15
CA VAL A 442 15.93 -31.18 -17.45
C VAL A 442 16.66 -30.37 -18.52
N ASN A 443 16.87 -31.00 -19.67
CA ASN A 443 17.42 -30.36 -20.86
C ASN A 443 16.50 -30.60 -22.06
N GLY A 444 16.43 -29.61 -22.96
CA GLY A 444 15.66 -29.75 -24.20
C GLY A 444 14.14 -29.72 -24.00
N ILE A 445 13.65 -28.88 -23.08
CA ILE A 445 12.22 -28.61 -22.90
C ILE A 445 11.62 -28.16 -24.23
N ARG A 446 10.51 -28.79 -24.62
CA ARG A 446 9.73 -28.35 -25.78
C ARG A 446 8.66 -27.37 -25.33
N TRP A 447 8.89 -26.10 -25.59
CA TRP A 447 7.93 -25.03 -25.33
C TRP A 447 6.86 -24.91 -26.41
N LYS A 448 5.63 -24.59 -26.00
CA LYS A 448 4.51 -24.27 -26.90
C LYS A 448 3.62 -23.20 -26.29
N ALA A 449 3.06 -22.36 -27.14
CA ALA A 449 1.91 -21.51 -26.83
C ALA A 449 0.64 -22.18 -27.35
N LEU A 450 -0.40 -22.26 -26.53
CA LEU A 450 -1.68 -22.86 -26.89
C LEU A 450 -2.82 -21.85 -26.65
N PRO A 451 -3.50 -21.34 -27.70
CA PRO A 451 -3.27 -21.60 -29.12
C PRO A 451 -2.02 -20.87 -29.68
N ALA A 452 -1.42 -21.42 -30.74
CA ALA A 452 -0.13 -20.96 -31.28
C ALA A 452 -0.22 -19.70 -32.16
N ASP A 453 -1.42 -19.17 -32.39
CA ASP A 453 -1.66 -17.95 -33.15
C ASP A 453 -1.54 -16.67 -32.30
N VAL A 454 -1.63 -16.78 -30.96
CA VAL A 454 -1.44 -15.67 -30.02
C VAL A 454 0.03 -15.28 -29.87
N GLY A 455 0.93 -16.25 -29.92
CA GLY A 455 2.38 -16.03 -29.89
C GLY A 455 3.16 -17.32 -30.12
N SER A 456 4.48 -17.27 -29.95
CA SER A 456 5.34 -18.45 -30.10
C SER A 456 6.52 -18.42 -29.15
N PHE A 457 6.95 -19.61 -28.71
CA PHE A 457 8.16 -19.80 -27.91
C PHE A 457 9.36 -20.13 -28.78
N ASP A 458 10.54 -19.67 -28.36
CA ASP A 458 11.82 -20.23 -28.79
C ASP A 458 12.19 -21.49 -27.98
N LYS A 459 13.44 -21.96 -28.11
CA LYS A 459 13.91 -23.19 -27.43
C LYS A 459 14.38 -22.89 -26.00
N GLU A 460 14.62 -21.63 -25.66
CA GLU A 460 15.05 -21.14 -24.34
C GLU A 460 13.86 -20.85 -23.40
N GLY A 461 12.62 -20.85 -23.92
CA GLY A 461 11.44 -20.55 -23.12
C GLY A 461 10.99 -19.08 -23.20
N VAL A 462 11.48 -18.34 -24.20
CA VAL A 462 11.08 -16.96 -24.44
C VAL A 462 9.84 -16.96 -25.32
N PHE A 463 8.74 -16.46 -24.78
CA PHE A 463 7.51 -16.23 -25.52
C PHE A 463 7.55 -14.88 -26.23
N THR A 464 7.35 -14.85 -27.55
CA THR A 464 7.12 -13.62 -28.32
C THR A 464 5.65 -13.50 -28.67
N ALA A 465 5.01 -12.42 -28.21
CA ALA A 465 3.61 -12.13 -28.45
C ALA A 465 3.37 -11.63 -29.88
N LYS A 466 2.29 -12.11 -30.52
CA LYS A 466 1.94 -11.73 -31.91
C LYS A 466 0.67 -10.90 -31.99
N LYS A 467 -0.38 -11.32 -31.28
CA LYS A 467 -1.68 -10.65 -31.27
C LYS A 467 -2.32 -10.78 -29.90
N SER A 468 -3.16 -9.81 -29.56
CA SER A 468 -3.94 -9.81 -28.33
C SER A 468 -4.81 -11.07 -28.20
N GLY A 469 -4.91 -11.61 -26.99
CA GLY A 469 -5.68 -12.81 -26.67
C GLY A 469 -5.05 -13.66 -25.57
N TYR A 470 -5.70 -14.76 -25.23
CA TYR A 470 -5.26 -15.67 -24.17
C TYR A 470 -4.54 -16.88 -24.75
N ALA A 471 -3.44 -17.28 -24.11
CA ALA A 471 -2.71 -18.51 -24.43
C ALA A 471 -2.23 -19.21 -23.14
N VAL A 472 -1.70 -20.42 -23.31
CA VAL A 472 -1.05 -21.18 -22.24
C VAL A 472 0.38 -21.47 -22.66
N ALA A 473 1.34 -21.11 -21.81
CA ALA A 473 2.72 -21.58 -21.84
C ALA A 473 2.74 -23.06 -21.47
N GLN A 474 3.28 -23.92 -22.30
CA GLN A 474 3.45 -25.34 -22.00
C GLN A 474 4.91 -25.75 -22.11
N ALA A 475 5.50 -26.17 -21.00
CA ALA A 475 6.78 -26.89 -20.95
C ALA A 475 6.51 -28.39 -21.09
N GLN A 476 7.23 -29.09 -21.98
CA GLN A 476 7.01 -30.52 -22.20
C GLN A 476 8.31 -31.28 -22.51
N ILE A 477 8.49 -32.43 -21.86
CA ILE A 477 9.45 -33.48 -22.27
C ILE A 477 8.72 -34.82 -22.26
N LYS A 478 8.67 -35.50 -23.42
CA LYS A 478 7.90 -36.76 -23.60
C LYS A 478 6.45 -36.60 -23.09
N SER A 479 6.07 -37.30 -22.02
CA SER A 479 4.75 -37.25 -21.40
C SER A 479 4.62 -36.21 -20.28
N ALA A 480 5.72 -35.80 -19.64
CA ALA A 480 5.73 -34.80 -18.58
C ALA A 480 5.44 -33.42 -19.17
N LYS A 481 4.48 -32.68 -18.57
CA LYS A 481 4.02 -31.39 -19.07
C LYS A 481 3.54 -30.48 -17.93
N GLY A 482 4.06 -29.26 -17.86
CA GLY A 482 3.53 -28.20 -16.99
C GLY A 482 3.00 -27.03 -17.81
N THR A 483 2.16 -26.19 -17.18
CA THR A 483 1.54 -25.06 -17.87
C THR A 483 1.39 -23.82 -16.99
N LYS A 484 1.46 -22.64 -17.60
CA LYS A 484 1.13 -21.33 -17.02
C LYS A 484 0.28 -20.52 -18.00
N GLU A 485 -0.69 -19.76 -17.53
CA GLU A 485 -1.51 -18.89 -18.38
C GLU A 485 -0.71 -17.69 -18.89
N ILE A 486 -1.06 -17.19 -20.08
CA ILE A 486 -0.49 -16.01 -20.71
C ILE A 486 -1.62 -15.13 -21.23
N THR A 487 -1.56 -13.83 -20.97
CA THR A 487 -2.46 -12.85 -21.60
C THR A 487 -1.65 -11.89 -22.48
N VAL A 488 -1.97 -11.83 -23.77
CA VAL A 488 -1.47 -10.79 -24.65
C VAL A 488 -2.45 -9.62 -24.66
N LEU A 489 -1.98 -8.47 -24.18
CA LEU A 489 -2.77 -7.23 -23.99
C LEU A 489 -3.07 -6.51 -25.32
N GLY A 490 -3.71 -5.35 -25.23
CA GLY A 490 -3.81 -4.39 -26.35
C GLY A 490 -2.45 -3.91 -26.84
N ALA A 491 -2.44 -3.03 -27.85
CA ALA A 491 -1.20 -2.39 -28.28
C ALA A 491 -0.62 -1.53 -27.13
N LEU A 492 0.70 -1.50 -27.01
CA LEU A 492 1.39 -0.67 -26.04
C LEU A 492 1.06 0.81 -26.30
N ASP A 493 0.56 1.49 -25.29
CA ASP A 493 0.11 2.88 -25.37
C ASP A 493 1.09 3.83 -24.66
N ARG A 494 1.48 3.49 -23.43
CA ARG A 494 2.50 4.20 -22.67
C ARG A 494 3.42 3.25 -21.90
N ILE A 495 4.57 3.76 -21.50
CA ILE A 495 5.50 3.10 -20.58
C ILE A 495 5.83 4.02 -19.41
N GLU A 496 6.12 3.44 -18.26
CA GLU A 496 6.55 4.15 -17.08
C GLU A 496 7.67 3.40 -16.38
N THR A 497 8.57 4.15 -15.78
CA THR A 497 9.59 3.62 -14.87
C THR A 497 9.02 3.56 -13.45
N SER A 498 9.48 2.58 -12.67
CA SER A 498 9.07 2.43 -11.26
C SER A 498 9.46 3.62 -10.36
N GLN A 499 10.37 4.47 -10.84
CA GLN A 499 10.75 5.74 -10.22
C GLN A 499 10.55 6.87 -11.23
N SER A 500 10.08 8.03 -10.79
CA SER A 500 9.97 9.23 -11.64
C SER A 500 11.24 10.08 -11.65
N TYR A 501 12.18 9.81 -10.75
CA TYR A 501 13.45 10.53 -10.56
C TYR A 501 14.41 9.67 -9.73
N ILE A 502 15.71 9.68 -10.05
CA ILE A 502 16.77 9.04 -9.28
C ILE A 502 17.74 10.08 -8.72
N GLY A 503 17.82 10.19 -7.40
CA GLY A 503 18.88 10.92 -6.69
C GLY A 503 19.86 9.95 -6.04
N LEU A 504 21.15 10.01 -6.40
CA LEU A 504 22.19 9.11 -5.89
C LEU A 504 23.33 9.85 -5.20
N GLU A 505 23.96 9.19 -4.23
CA GLU A 505 25.27 9.59 -3.68
C GLU A 505 26.35 8.62 -4.18
N MET A 506 27.59 9.09 -4.33
CA MET A 506 28.70 8.23 -4.75
C MET A 506 28.83 6.98 -3.88
N GLY A 507 28.89 5.80 -4.50
CA GLY A 507 28.97 4.50 -3.83
C GLY A 507 27.64 3.93 -3.36
N ARG A 508 26.51 4.59 -3.65
CA ARG A 508 25.16 4.04 -3.51
C ARG A 508 24.59 3.74 -4.90
N SER A 509 23.97 2.58 -5.04
CA SER A 509 23.20 2.21 -6.23
C SER A 509 21.72 2.13 -5.90
N THR A 510 20.88 2.17 -6.93
CA THR A 510 19.44 1.95 -6.85
C THR A 510 18.99 1.11 -8.03
N SER A 511 17.77 0.58 -8.02
CA SER A 511 17.21 -0.13 -9.17
C SER A 511 15.88 0.48 -9.64
N PHE A 512 15.58 0.30 -10.92
CA PHE A 512 14.27 0.59 -11.50
C PHE A 512 13.83 -0.53 -12.44
N PHE A 513 12.52 -0.64 -12.67
CA PHE A 513 11.94 -1.51 -13.69
C PHE A 513 10.98 -0.70 -14.56
N VAL A 514 10.55 -1.28 -15.68
CA VAL A 514 9.67 -0.62 -16.65
C VAL A 514 8.36 -1.38 -16.76
N THR A 515 7.25 -0.66 -16.63
CA THR A 515 5.88 -1.16 -16.81
C THR A 515 5.28 -0.53 -18.04
N GLY A 516 4.69 -1.36 -18.91
CA GLY A 516 3.89 -0.87 -20.03
C GLY A 516 2.41 -0.89 -19.70
N TYR A 517 1.65 -0.06 -20.41
CA TYR A 517 0.19 0.02 -20.33
C TYR A 517 -0.41 0.05 -21.72
N ASP A 518 -1.54 -0.62 -21.93
CA ASP A 518 -2.37 -0.38 -23.11
C ASP A 518 -3.33 0.81 -22.89
N LYS A 519 -4.07 1.17 -23.93
CA LYS A 519 -5.02 2.31 -23.92
C LYS A 519 -6.12 2.21 -22.85
N ASP A 520 -6.37 1.00 -22.35
CA ASP A 520 -7.41 0.73 -21.34
C ASP A 520 -6.79 0.66 -19.94
N GLY A 521 -5.48 0.89 -19.81
CA GLY A 521 -4.77 0.89 -18.52
C GLY A 521 -4.41 -0.51 -18.01
N TYR A 522 -4.53 -1.56 -18.83
CA TYR A 522 -4.00 -2.87 -18.45
C TYR A 522 -2.47 -2.85 -18.47
N SER A 523 -1.88 -3.26 -17.36
CA SER A 523 -0.43 -3.22 -17.16
C SER A 523 0.26 -4.56 -17.40
N ALA A 524 1.53 -4.51 -17.80
CA ALA A 524 2.45 -5.64 -17.74
C ALA A 524 3.90 -5.14 -17.56
N PRO A 525 4.76 -5.87 -16.81
CA PRO A 525 6.19 -5.55 -16.76
C PRO A 525 6.82 -5.70 -18.15
N ILE A 526 7.91 -5.00 -18.46
CA ILE A 526 8.63 -5.12 -19.74
C ILE A 526 9.96 -5.82 -19.50
N GLU A 527 10.30 -6.83 -20.31
CA GLU A 527 11.61 -7.48 -20.23
C GLU A 527 12.71 -6.51 -20.68
N ALA A 528 13.88 -6.56 -20.04
CA ALA A 528 15.05 -5.77 -20.42
C ALA A 528 15.44 -5.94 -21.90
N ARG A 529 15.26 -7.15 -22.47
CA ARG A 529 15.53 -7.43 -23.90
C ARG A 529 14.68 -6.62 -24.89
N ASP A 530 13.55 -6.11 -24.43
CA ASP A 530 12.60 -5.33 -25.23
C ASP A 530 12.77 -3.81 -25.01
N ILE A 531 13.78 -3.41 -24.22
CA ILE A 531 14.04 -2.02 -23.82
C ILE A 531 15.36 -1.54 -24.45
N GLU A 532 15.32 -0.35 -25.02
CA GLU A 532 16.50 0.40 -25.43
C GLU A 532 16.73 1.56 -24.45
N LEU A 533 17.94 1.65 -23.89
CA LEU A 533 18.34 2.70 -22.94
C LEU A 533 19.39 3.62 -23.57
N GLU A 534 19.17 4.93 -23.49
CA GLU A 534 20.17 5.94 -23.82
C GLU A 534 20.41 6.84 -22.60
N TYR A 535 21.68 6.98 -22.19
CA TYR A 535 22.10 7.81 -21.05
C TYR A 535 23.57 8.21 -21.19
N ASN A 536 24.04 9.12 -20.33
CA ASN A 536 25.45 9.50 -20.30
C ASN A 536 26.29 8.48 -19.50
N GLU A 537 26.97 7.56 -20.19
CA GLU A 537 27.87 6.55 -19.62
C GLU A 537 29.07 7.13 -18.84
N SER A 538 29.37 8.42 -18.96
CA SER A 538 30.39 9.07 -18.11
C SER A 538 29.86 9.48 -16.74
N VAL A 539 28.53 9.52 -16.57
CA VAL A 539 27.85 9.96 -15.34
C VAL A 539 27.36 8.76 -14.54
N ILE A 540 26.71 7.79 -15.19
CA ILE A 540 26.20 6.56 -14.58
C ILE A 540 26.56 5.32 -15.40
N SER A 541 26.52 4.15 -14.76
CA SER A 541 26.37 2.85 -15.42
C SER A 541 25.00 2.25 -15.10
N VAL A 542 24.44 1.53 -16.07
CA VAL A 542 23.18 0.79 -15.91
C VAL A 542 23.43 -0.68 -16.25
N GLU A 543 23.09 -1.58 -15.33
CA GLU A 543 23.24 -3.04 -15.50
C GLU A 543 21.90 -3.75 -15.34
N GLU A 544 21.62 -4.75 -16.19
CA GLU A 544 20.43 -5.59 -16.10
C GLU A 544 20.60 -6.66 -15.00
N ASN A 545 19.58 -6.81 -14.17
CA ASN A 545 19.45 -7.90 -13.22
C ASN A 545 18.70 -9.11 -13.85
N PRO A 546 18.97 -10.33 -13.36
CA PRO A 546 18.23 -11.53 -13.80
C PRO A 546 16.71 -11.45 -13.60
N ASP A 547 16.23 -10.61 -12.68
CA ASP A 547 14.81 -10.39 -12.38
C ASP A 547 14.13 -9.39 -13.35
N GLY A 548 14.87 -8.86 -14.32
CA GLY A 548 14.39 -7.89 -15.32
C GLY A 548 14.44 -6.42 -14.87
N SER A 549 14.95 -6.13 -13.68
CA SER A 549 15.22 -4.75 -13.23
C SER A 549 16.58 -4.24 -13.73
N PHE A 550 16.80 -2.93 -13.63
CA PHE A 550 18.06 -2.26 -13.97
C PHE A 550 18.68 -1.63 -12.72
N ILE A 551 19.94 -1.94 -12.42
CA ILE A 551 20.72 -1.26 -11.38
C ILE A 551 21.39 -0.03 -11.99
N VAL A 552 21.26 1.11 -11.32
CA VAL A 552 21.93 2.37 -11.67
C VAL A 552 23.01 2.66 -10.65
N GLU A 553 24.25 2.83 -11.12
CA GLU A 553 25.40 3.17 -10.29
C GLU A 553 26.03 4.52 -10.71
N PRO A 554 26.42 5.38 -9.75
CA PRO A 554 27.03 6.67 -10.04
C PRO A 554 28.53 6.54 -10.35
N LEU A 555 28.97 7.16 -11.45
CA LEU A 555 30.37 7.21 -11.88
C LEU A 555 31.02 8.58 -11.68
N GLN A 556 30.23 9.66 -11.64
CA GLN A 556 30.71 11.04 -11.49
C GLN A 556 29.93 11.83 -10.43
N ASP A 557 30.62 12.28 -9.38
CA ASP A 557 30.03 13.17 -8.37
C ASP A 557 29.65 14.53 -8.96
N GLY A 558 28.50 15.08 -8.53
CA GLY A 558 27.95 16.34 -9.07
C GLY A 558 27.46 16.24 -10.52
N GLY A 559 27.36 15.04 -11.10
CA GLY A 559 26.84 14.80 -12.44
C GLY A 559 25.32 14.73 -12.51
N ALA A 560 24.77 14.96 -13.71
CA ALA A 560 23.37 14.75 -14.03
C ALA A 560 23.21 14.16 -15.43
N THR A 561 22.20 13.32 -15.61
CA THR A 561 21.82 12.75 -16.90
C THR A 561 20.34 12.36 -16.88
N THR A 562 19.81 11.98 -18.04
CA THR A 562 18.47 11.42 -18.17
C THR A 562 18.63 10.06 -18.83
N ILE A 563 18.01 9.04 -18.25
CA ILE A 563 17.87 7.74 -18.90
C ILE A 563 16.64 7.83 -19.80
N ASN A 564 16.84 7.87 -21.11
CA ASN A 564 15.76 7.75 -22.09
C ASN A 564 15.46 6.26 -22.26
N VAL A 565 14.28 5.84 -21.83
CA VAL A 565 13.80 4.47 -21.91
C VAL A 565 12.88 4.36 -23.11
N THR A 566 13.23 3.52 -24.08
CA THR A 566 12.43 3.29 -25.30
C THR A 566 11.95 1.85 -25.36
N VAL A 567 10.65 1.67 -25.62
CA VAL A 567 10.02 0.37 -25.88
C VAL A 567 9.12 0.51 -27.11
N GLN A 568 9.44 -0.19 -28.19
CA GLN A 568 8.84 0.04 -29.51
C GLN A 568 8.94 1.51 -29.95
N ASP A 569 7.82 2.23 -30.07
CA ASP A 569 7.73 3.66 -30.39
C ASP A 569 7.46 4.54 -29.16
N LYS A 570 7.41 3.96 -27.95
CA LYS A 570 7.12 4.69 -26.71
C LYS A 570 8.40 5.05 -25.98
N ILE A 571 8.46 6.29 -25.51
CA ILE A 571 9.62 6.85 -24.80
C ILE A 571 9.15 7.40 -23.46
N THR A 572 9.90 7.11 -22.40
CA THR A 572 9.80 7.80 -21.11
C THR A 572 11.20 8.22 -20.64
N ASN A 573 11.27 9.31 -19.90
CA ASN A 573 12.52 9.91 -19.45
C ASN A 573 12.62 9.75 -17.94
N LEU A 574 13.72 9.15 -17.47
CA LEU A 574 14.02 9.01 -16.04
C LEU A 574 15.21 9.91 -15.69
N PRO A 575 14.98 11.08 -15.07
CA PRO A 575 16.04 12.00 -14.71
C PRO A 575 16.89 11.43 -13.55
N VAL A 576 18.22 11.59 -13.64
CA VAL A 576 19.19 11.08 -12.66
C VAL A 576 20.17 12.17 -12.25
N THR A 577 20.36 12.38 -10.95
CA THR A 577 21.41 13.28 -10.43
C THR A 577 22.27 12.60 -9.38
N ILE A 578 23.55 12.98 -9.35
CA ILE A 578 24.55 12.44 -8.43
C ILE A 578 25.10 13.54 -7.55
N GLY A 579 25.00 13.34 -6.23
CA GLY A 579 25.47 14.28 -5.22
C GLY A 579 24.62 15.56 -5.16
N LEU A 580 25.05 16.48 -4.30
CA LEU A 580 24.41 17.78 -4.13
C LEU A 580 25.46 18.88 -4.31
N SER A 581 25.08 19.94 -5.04
CA SER A 581 25.87 21.17 -5.14
C SER A 581 25.45 22.15 -4.04
N THR A 582 26.41 22.85 -3.44
CA THR A 582 26.14 23.88 -2.42
C THR A 582 25.97 25.23 -3.10
N VAL A 583 24.84 25.90 -2.87
CA VAL A 583 24.54 27.24 -3.37
C VAL A 583 24.42 28.19 -2.19
N GLU A 584 25.11 29.33 -2.27
CA GLU A 584 25.02 30.40 -1.28
C GLU A 584 23.77 31.25 -1.52
N ILE A 585 22.96 31.42 -0.47
CA ILE A 585 21.71 32.19 -0.49
C ILE A 585 21.91 33.57 0.12
N SER A 586 22.70 33.66 1.19
CA SER A 586 23.02 34.92 1.85
C SER A 586 24.33 34.79 2.62
N ASP A 587 25.29 35.66 2.29
CA ASP A 587 26.53 35.88 3.04
C ASP A 587 26.31 36.73 4.30
N PHE A 588 25.13 37.33 4.48
CA PHE A 588 24.80 38.26 5.57
C PHE A 588 25.70 39.51 5.62
N GLU A 589 26.26 39.95 4.49
CA GLU A 589 27.09 41.16 4.41
C GLU A 589 26.28 42.48 4.50
N THR A 590 24.95 42.40 4.54
CA THR A 590 24.05 43.56 4.67
C THR A 590 22.78 43.25 5.47
N GLU A 591 22.28 44.23 6.22
CA GLU A 591 20.97 44.16 6.90
C GLU A 591 19.79 44.23 5.91
N LYS A 592 20.03 44.65 4.67
CA LYS A 592 18.98 44.86 3.67
C LYS A 592 18.27 43.54 3.36
N GLY A 593 16.96 43.51 3.53
CA GLY A 593 16.13 42.32 3.30
C GLY A 593 15.86 41.49 4.55
N TRP A 594 16.43 41.89 5.70
CA TRP A 594 16.21 41.24 6.99
C TRP A 594 15.53 42.19 7.98
N SER A 595 14.74 41.63 8.88
CA SER A 595 14.08 42.34 9.97
C SER A 595 13.93 41.44 11.19
N VAL A 596 13.77 42.02 12.38
CA VAL A 596 13.51 41.24 13.59
C VAL A 596 12.09 41.42 14.08
N THR A 597 11.41 40.30 14.30
CA THR A 597 10.12 40.24 15.00
C THR A 597 10.22 39.32 16.21
N LYS A 598 9.18 39.29 17.06
CA LYS A 598 9.26 38.60 18.35
C LYS A 598 7.89 38.10 18.81
N PHE A 599 7.90 37.02 19.59
CA PHE A 599 6.70 36.48 20.21
C PHE A 599 7.01 35.90 21.60
N PRO A 600 6.19 36.16 22.63
CA PRO A 600 5.13 37.17 22.69
C PRO A 600 5.70 38.59 22.68
N ALA A 601 4.85 39.62 22.62
CA ALA A 601 5.27 41.03 22.54
C ALA A 601 6.24 41.48 23.66
N ALA A 602 6.23 40.79 24.81
CA ALA A 602 7.10 41.04 25.95
C ALA A 602 8.56 40.61 25.74
N VAL A 603 8.85 39.74 24.77
CA VAL A 603 10.22 39.31 24.45
C VAL A 603 11.05 40.50 23.97
N GLY A 604 12.30 40.60 24.40
CA GLY A 604 13.27 41.52 23.79
C GLY A 604 13.89 40.87 22.56
N ALA A 605 13.95 41.58 21.43
CA ALA A 605 14.62 41.09 20.24
C ALA A 605 15.15 42.27 19.42
N SER A 606 16.39 42.19 18.94
CA SER A 606 17.01 43.17 18.03
C SER A 606 18.01 42.48 17.10
N MET A 607 18.27 43.09 15.94
CA MET A 607 19.38 42.71 15.06
C MET A 607 20.42 43.81 15.00
N GLU A 608 21.67 43.42 14.76
CA GLU A 608 22.77 44.32 14.40
C GLU A 608 23.80 43.59 13.56
N MET A 609 24.46 44.31 12.65
CA MET A 609 25.65 43.81 11.95
C MET A 609 26.86 43.77 12.87
N VAL A 610 27.57 42.65 12.85
CA VAL A 610 28.80 42.42 13.62
C VAL A 610 29.87 41.77 12.75
N GLU A 611 31.07 41.56 13.31
CA GLU A 611 32.10 40.76 12.65
C GLU A 611 31.65 39.30 12.53
N GLY A 612 31.61 38.79 11.31
CA GLY A 612 31.19 37.43 10.97
C GLY A 612 32.34 36.42 11.02
N ARG A 613 32.07 35.21 10.55
CA ARG A 613 33.06 34.17 10.27
C ARG A 613 33.92 34.58 9.08
N THR A 614 33.30 35.16 8.05
CA THR A 614 33.93 35.64 6.83
C THR A 614 33.35 37.01 6.47
N GLY A 615 33.99 38.09 6.92
CA GLY A 615 33.48 39.44 6.69
C GLY A 615 32.52 39.87 7.80
N ASN A 616 31.32 40.30 7.43
CA ASN A 616 30.29 40.65 8.41
C ASN A 616 29.33 39.48 8.65
N GLY A 617 28.64 39.48 9.79
CA GLY A 617 27.57 38.55 10.09
C GLY A 617 26.40 39.27 10.75
N LEU A 618 25.23 38.62 10.76
CA LEU A 618 24.02 39.22 11.33
C LEU A 618 23.73 38.65 12.71
N GLN A 619 23.87 39.48 13.74
CA GLN A 619 23.61 39.10 15.13
C GLN A 619 22.14 39.33 15.49
N VAL A 620 21.51 38.32 16.08
CA VAL A 620 20.20 38.43 16.72
C VAL A 620 20.37 38.36 18.22
N ASN A 621 20.04 39.46 18.90
CA ASN A 621 19.98 39.55 20.34
C ASN A 621 18.55 39.23 20.81
N TYR A 622 18.41 38.45 21.88
CA TYR A 622 17.10 38.07 22.42
C TYR A 622 17.07 38.00 23.95
N ASP A 623 15.91 38.31 24.51
CA ASP A 623 15.65 38.30 25.96
C ASP A 623 14.43 37.41 26.24
N PHE A 624 14.70 36.17 26.65
CA PHE A 624 13.71 35.17 27.01
C PHE A 624 13.41 35.14 28.51
N SER A 625 13.93 36.12 29.28
CA SER A 625 13.71 36.26 30.72
C SER A 625 12.42 37.03 31.10
N THR A 626 11.73 37.59 30.10
CA THR A 626 10.60 38.52 30.29
C THR A 626 9.23 37.84 30.26
N SER A 627 9.16 36.54 29.96
CA SER A 627 7.91 35.76 29.90
C SER A 627 8.19 34.28 30.16
N THR A 628 7.20 33.58 30.72
CA THR A 628 7.22 32.11 30.91
C THR A 628 6.44 31.34 29.84
N ALA A 629 5.88 32.03 28.84
CA ALA A 629 5.25 31.41 27.66
C ALA A 629 6.31 30.79 26.71
N THR A 630 5.93 30.39 25.50
CA THR A 630 6.91 30.14 24.43
C THR A 630 7.48 31.46 23.92
N ARG A 631 8.80 31.61 23.88
CA ARG A 631 9.50 32.86 23.51
C ARG A 631 10.33 32.63 22.26
N ALA A 632 10.18 33.47 21.26
CA ALA A 632 10.92 33.40 20.00
C ALA A 632 11.36 34.79 19.56
N ALA A 633 12.56 34.87 19.00
CA ALA A 633 13.09 36.05 18.33
C ALA A 633 13.35 35.70 16.86
N TYR A 634 12.56 36.26 15.95
CA TYR A 634 12.59 35.89 14.55
C TYR A 634 13.48 36.83 13.76
N LEU A 635 14.48 36.27 13.07
CA LEU A 635 15.12 36.92 11.95
C LEU A 635 14.33 36.61 10.68
N GLN A 636 13.63 37.61 10.17
CA GLN A 636 12.65 37.46 9.09
C GLN A 636 13.16 38.09 7.79
N ALA A 637 13.09 37.32 6.71
CA ALA A 637 13.34 37.79 5.36
C ALA A 637 12.13 38.62 4.85
N SER A 638 12.41 39.79 4.28
CA SER A 638 11.41 40.71 3.73
C SER A 638 11.94 41.45 2.48
N PRO A 639 11.50 41.09 1.26
CA PRO A 639 10.55 40.01 0.96
C PRO A 639 11.14 38.63 1.30
N ARG A 640 10.29 37.60 1.38
CA ARG A 640 10.74 36.21 1.55
C ARG A 640 11.74 35.87 0.43
N ILE A 641 12.79 35.14 0.76
CA ILE A 641 13.88 34.83 -0.17
C ILE A 641 13.54 33.56 -0.92
N GLU A 642 13.42 33.62 -2.23
CA GLU A 642 13.22 32.44 -3.08
C GLU A 642 14.49 31.60 -3.14
N LEU A 643 14.34 30.29 -2.92
CA LEU A 643 15.43 29.32 -2.95
C LEU A 643 15.55 28.70 -4.36
N PRO A 644 16.78 28.42 -4.83
CA PRO A 644 17.02 27.89 -6.17
C PRO A 644 16.71 26.39 -6.26
N GLY A 645 16.04 25.96 -7.34
CA GLY A 645 15.86 24.55 -7.72
C GLY A 645 15.27 23.66 -6.62
N ASP A 646 15.49 22.35 -6.74
CA ASP A 646 14.99 21.33 -5.81
C ASP A 646 15.85 21.21 -4.54
N VAL A 647 15.86 22.23 -3.69
CA VAL A 647 16.63 22.25 -2.44
C VAL A 647 16.37 21.01 -1.58
N GLN A 648 17.40 20.20 -1.35
CA GLN A 648 17.32 19.02 -0.48
C GLN A 648 17.70 19.34 0.97
N LYS A 649 18.62 20.29 1.18
CA LYS A 649 19.05 20.71 2.53
C LYS A 649 19.24 22.21 2.60
N ILE A 650 18.96 22.80 3.76
CA ILE A 650 19.26 24.21 4.08
C ILE A 650 20.12 24.26 5.34
N GLY A 651 21.16 25.09 5.33
CA GLY A 651 22.08 25.22 6.46
C GLY A 651 22.78 26.56 6.50
N LEU A 652 23.40 26.87 7.63
CA LEU A 652 24.12 28.12 7.87
C LEU A 652 25.16 27.97 8.97
N TRP A 653 26.13 28.87 9.01
CA TRP A 653 27.05 28.99 10.13
C TRP A 653 26.42 29.80 11.26
N VAL A 654 26.55 29.28 12.48
CA VAL A 654 25.99 29.90 13.69
C VAL A 654 27.08 30.04 14.74
N HIS A 655 27.36 31.27 15.16
CA HIS A 655 28.15 31.53 16.35
C HIS A 655 27.25 31.39 17.58
N GLY A 656 27.42 30.29 18.31
CA GLY A 656 26.61 30.00 19.50
C GLY A 656 27.03 30.82 20.72
N ASP A 657 26.09 31.07 21.62
CA ASP A 657 26.31 31.66 22.95
C ASP A 657 26.33 30.62 24.08
N GLY A 658 26.03 29.35 23.78
CA GLY A 658 26.01 28.25 24.73
C GLY A 658 24.77 28.18 25.62
N ASN A 659 23.77 29.05 25.40
CA ASN A 659 22.59 29.14 26.28
C ASN A 659 21.50 28.09 25.99
N GLY A 660 21.66 27.28 24.93
CA GLY A 660 20.80 26.12 24.67
C GLY A 660 19.51 26.39 23.90
N ALA A 661 19.35 27.58 23.29
CA ALA A 661 18.16 27.91 22.50
C ALA A 661 17.88 26.88 21.39
N TRP A 662 16.61 26.56 21.15
CA TRP A 662 16.20 25.71 20.03
C TRP A 662 16.19 26.55 18.74
N LEU A 663 17.01 26.19 17.74
CA LEU A 663 17.16 26.96 16.50
C LEU A 663 16.34 26.35 15.37
N ARG A 664 15.50 27.16 14.73
CA ARG A 664 14.53 26.72 13.72
C ARG A 664 14.51 27.64 12.50
N THR A 665 13.95 27.14 11.40
CA THR A 665 13.65 27.91 10.19
C THR A 665 12.23 27.63 9.70
N VAL A 666 11.63 28.58 8.97
CA VAL A 666 10.34 28.40 8.29
C VAL A 666 10.50 28.66 6.81
N LEU A 667 10.04 27.69 6.01
CA LEU A 667 9.93 27.76 4.56
C LEU A 667 8.46 27.85 4.16
N GLU A 668 8.16 28.53 3.06
CA GLU A 668 6.85 28.53 2.40
C GLU A 668 7.02 27.94 1.01
N ASP A 669 6.20 26.97 0.63
CA ASP A 669 6.25 26.38 -0.71
C ASP A 669 5.38 27.14 -1.72
N ALA A 670 5.34 26.68 -2.98
CA ALA A 670 4.55 27.30 -4.04
C ALA A 670 3.03 27.28 -3.79
N SER A 671 2.54 26.34 -2.98
CA SER A 671 1.13 26.23 -2.58
C SER A 671 0.76 27.20 -1.44
N GLY A 672 1.76 27.84 -0.82
CA GLY A 672 1.59 28.68 0.37
C GLY A 672 1.66 27.92 1.70
N THR A 673 2.02 26.64 1.68
CA THR A 673 2.18 25.80 2.88
C THR A 673 3.47 26.14 3.61
N ASN A 674 3.41 26.27 4.95
CA ASN A 674 4.56 26.63 5.78
C ASN A 674 5.17 25.41 6.48
N TYR A 675 6.46 25.16 6.26
CA TYR A 675 7.23 24.08 6.87
C TYR A 675 8.17 24.64 7.93
N THR A 676 8.03 24.20 9.18
CA THR A 676 8.89 24.64 10.28
C THR A 676 9.92 23.56 10.62
N LEU A 677 11.17 23.78 10.20
CA LEU A 677 12.27 22.83 10.31
C LEU A 677 13.20 23.17 11.48
N THR A 678 13.84 22.15 12.07
CA THR A 678 14.81 22.32 13.15
C THR A 678 16.23 22.30 12.59
N LEU A 679 16.94 23.42 12.76
CA LEU A 679 18.36 23.53 12.40
C LEU A 679 19.27 22.97 13.49
N ALA A 680 18.94 23.22 14.76
CA ALA A 680 19.64 22.62 15.89
C ALA A 680 18.71 22.51 17.10
N ASN A 681 18.61 21.30 17.68
CA ASN A 681 17.76 21.04 18.85
C ASN A 681 18.12 21.93 20.06
N GLN A 682 19.40 22.22 20.27
CA GLN A 682 19.88 23.14 21.30
C GLN A 682 21.20 23.78 20.87
N VAL A 683 21.30 25.11 20.95
CA VAL A 683 22.56 25.85 20.74
C VAL A 683 23.39 25.90 22.02
N ASN A 684 23.97 24.75 22.39
CA ASN A 684 24.75 24.58 23.63
C ASN A 684 26.28 24.72 23.44
N TRP A 685 26.70 25.25 22.30
CA TRP A 685 28.11 25.51 21.99
C TRP A 685 28.40 27.01 21.98
N THR A 686 29.67 27.35 22.17
CA THR A 686 30.21 28.68 21.91
C THR A 686 31.11 28.63 20.68
N GLY A 687 31.15 29.72 19.90
CA GLY A 687 31.91 29.76 18.65
C GLY A 687 31.11 29.31 17.42
N TRP A 688 31.76 29.31 16.26
CA TRP A 688 31.15 28.98 14.96
C TRP A 688 30.93 27.47 14.77
N ARG A 689 29.70 27.10 14.39
CA ARG A 689 29.33 25.75 13.96
C ARG A 689 28.37 25.81 12.79
N TYR A 690 28.59 24.99 11.77
CA TYR A 690 27.63 24.81 10.69
C TYR A 690 26.48 23.90 11.15
N VAL A 691 25.25 24.32 10.91
CA VAL A 691 24.04 23.55 11.19
C VAL A 691 23.21 23.43 9.92
N GLU A 692 22.62 22.26 9.68
CA GLU A 692 21.83 21.98 8.48
C GLU A 692 20.62 21.11 8.81
N THR A 693 19.58 21.20 7.98
CA THR A 693 18.38 20.34 8.03
C THR A 693 17.96 19.95 6.62
N THR A 694 17.36 18.78 6.48
CA THR A 694 16.75 18.30 5.22
C THR A 694 15.36 18.91 5.05
N LEU A 695 14.97 19.19 3.81
CA LEU A 695 13.61 19.58 3.46
C LEU A 695 12.74 18.32 3.34
N PRO A 696 11.43 18.38 3.68
CA PRO A 696 10.53 17.24 3.52
C PRO A 696 10.36 16.87 2.03
N GLU A 697 10.18 15.58 1.75
CA GLU A 697 9.74 15.10 0.44
C GLU A 697 8.34 15.66 0.11
N GLY A 698 8.07 15.93 -1.17
CA GLY A 698 6.79 16.46 -1.64
C GLY A 698 6.61 17.98 -1.54
N ILE A 699 7.64 18.74 -1.17
CA ILE A 699 7.59 20.21 -1.15
C ILE A 699 7.47 20.78 -2.58
N GLN A 700 6.62 21.80 -2.78
CA GLN A 700 6.42 22.41 -4.09
C GLN A 700 7.31 23.64 -4.34
N TYR A 701 8.02 23.66 -5.46
CA TYR A 701 8.89 24.78 -5.83
C TYR A 701 8.16 25.82 -6.70
N PRO A 702 8.52 27.11 -6.62
CA PRO A 702 9.62 27.68 -5.84
C PRO A 702 9.34 27.77 -4.33
N VAL A 703 10.29 27.32 -3.52
CA VAL A 703 10.26 27.44 -2.05
C VAL A 703 10.88 28.76 -1.62
N LYS A 704 10.25 29.43 -0.66
CA LYS A 704 10.68 30.73 -0.13
C LYS A 704 11.05 30.62 1.35
N LEU A 705 12.27 31.00 1.70
CA LEU A 705 12.69 31.17 3.08
C LEU A 705 11.95 32.37 3.71
N TRP A 706 11.27 32.11 4.82
CA TRP A 706 10.55 33.13 5.56
C TRP A 706 11.35 33.64 6.76
N ARG A 707 11.81 32.76 7.66
CA ARG A 707 12.45 33.20 8.91
C ARG A 707 13.35 32.15 9.55
N ILE A 708 14.40 32.60 10.23
CA ILE A 708 15.32 31.80 11.06
C ILE A 708 15.21 32.32 12.49
N TYR A 709 15.11 31.46 13.51
CA TYR A 709 14.83 31.94 14.86
C TYR A 709 15.26 31.00 15.98
N PRO A 710 15.89 31.51 17.05
CA PRO A 710 15.91 30.84 18.35
C PRO A 710 14.51 30.87 19.00
N VAL A 711 14.14 29.78 19.66
CA VAL A 711 12.92 29.66 20.48
C VAL A 711 13.22 28.92 21.78
N GLU A 712 12.52 29.30 22.85
CA GLU A 712 12.53 28.61 24.14
C GLU A 712 11.09 28.37 24.61
N THR A 713 10.76 27.10 24.87
CA THR A 713 9.43 26.64 25.30
C THR A 713 9.39 26.24 26.76
N ASN A 714 10.54 26.00 27.39
CA ASN A 714 10.64 25.67 28.80
C ASN A 714 10.49 26.94 29.64
N ARG A 715 9.45 26.95 30.47
CA ARG A 715 9.15 28.06 31.39
C ARG A 715 10.25 28.31 32.42
N ASN A 716 11.08 27.30 32.75
CA ASN A 716 12.10 27.38 33.80
C ASN A 716 13.43 27.96 33.29
N GLU A 717 13.69 27.93 31.98
CA GLU A 717 14.93 28.41 31.38
C GLU A 717 14.79 29.89 31.03
N GLN A 718 15.23 30.80 31.90
CA GLN A 718 15.03 32.25 31.73
C GLN A 718 16.39 32.94 31.54
N TYR A 719 16.70 33.33 30.30
CA TYR A 719 18.03 33.86 29.96
C TYR A 719 17.94 34.90 28.84
N LYS A 720 19.08 35.58 28.61
CA LYS A 720 19.31 36.44 27.46
C LYS A 720 20.45 35.85 26.65
N GLY A 721 20.36 35.97 25.34
CA GLY A 721 21.33 35.37 24.45
C GLY A 721 21.54 36.20 23.19
N GLN A 722 22.54 35.77 22.43
CA GLN A 722 22.87 36.34 21.13
C GLN A 722 23.36 35.22 20.22
N LEU A 723 22.84 35.16 18.99
CA LEU A 723 23.34 34.26 17.96
C LEU A 723 23.79 35.09 16.77
N ILE A 724 24.94 34.77 16.20
CA ILE A 724 25.43 35.40 14.96
C ILE A 724 25.26 34.39 13.83
N PHE A 725 24.62 34.82 12.75
CA PHE A 725 24.39 34.01 11.55
C PHE A 725 25.29 34.48 10.42
N ASP A 726 25.86 33.52 9.69
CA ASP A 726 26.75 33.75 8.56
C ASP A 726 26.58 32.61 7.52
N ASP A 727 26.93 32.86 6.26
CA ASP A 727 26.99 31.86 5.17
C ASP A 727 25.74 30.93 5.08
N LEU A 728 24.55 31.51 4.87
CA LEU A 728 23.34 30.73 4.60
C LEU A 728 23.45 30.07 3.23
N THR A 729 23.40 28.74 3.22
CA THR A 729 23.57 27.91 2.03
C THR A 729 22.45 26.89 1.91
N VAL A 730 22.20 26.45 0.69
CA VAL A 730 21.33 25.32 0.37
C VAL A 730 22.10 24.28 -0.42
N LYS A 731 21.67 23.03 -0.35
CA LYS A 731 22.18 21.94 -1.18
C LYS A 731 21.11 21.56 -2.19
N VAL A 732 21.43 21.70 -3.46
CA VAL A 732 20.53 21.41 -4.60
C VAL A 732 21.15 20.33 -5.47
N PRO A 733 20.34 19.41 -6.02
CA PRO A 733 20.84 18.51 -7.04
C PRO A 733 21.29 19.33 -8.27
N PRO A 734 22.29 18.86 -9.04
CA PRO A 734 22.63 19.45 -10.32
C PRO A 734 21.39 19.61 -11.21
N SER A 735 21.31 20.73 -11.93
CA SER A 735 20.15 21.01 -12.79
C SER A 735 20.10 20.03 -13.97
N ILE A 736 18.95 19.38 -14.15
CA ILE A 736 18.59 18.64 -15.36
C ILE A 736 17.82 19.60 -16.27
N GLU A 737 18.08 19.59 -17.58
CA GLU A 737 17.17 20.24 -18.52
C GLU A 737 15.79 19.58 -18.39
N SER A 738 14.79 20.34 -17.96
CA SER A 738 13.41 19.87 -17.85
C SER A 738 13.00 19.30 -19.20
N GLY A 739 12.72 18.00 -19.25
CA GLY A 739 12.11 17.39 -20.43
C GLY A 739 10.77 18.05 -20.74
N GLU A 740 10.31 17.93 -21.99
CA GLU A 740 8.99 18.42 -22.39
C GLU A 740 7.90 17.90 -21.42
N GLU A 741 6.96 18.77 -21.03
CA GLU A 741 5.82 18.42 -20.19
C GLU A 741 5.09 17.21 -20.80
N LYS A 742 4.83 16.18 -19.98
CA LYS A 742 4.10 14.97 -20.39
C LYS A 742 2.74 15.41 -20.93
N VAL A 743 2.52 15.28 -22.24
CA VAL A 743 1.23 15.59 -22.86
C VAL A 743 0.19 14.62 -22.31
N THR A 744 -0.80 15.14 -21.57
CA THR A 744 -1.91 14.34 -21.07
C THR A 744 -2.69 13.76 -22.25
N THR A 745 -2.84 12.44 -22.29
CA THR A 745 -3.63 11.77 -23.34
C THR A 745 -5.11 11.96 -23.03
N GLU A 746 -5.89 12.46 -24.00
CA GLU A 746 -7.33 12.66 -23.84
C GLU A 746 -8.05 11.30 -23.71
N ASP A 747 -8.79 11.09 -22.62
CA ASP A 747 -9.68 9.92 -22.49
C ASP A 747 -11.06 10.23 -23.10
N PRO A 748 -11.62 9.34 -23.94
CA PRO A 748 -12.90 9.56 -24.61
C PRO A 748 -14.12 9.63 -23.67
N ILE A 749 -14.00 9.26 -22.39
CA ILE A 749 -15.06 9.46 -21.41
C ILE A 749 -15.32 10.95 -21.20
N ILE A 750 -14.28 11.79 -21.15
CA ILE A 750 -14.45 13.25 -21.08
C ILE A 750 -14.70 13.76 -22.49
N ILE A 751 -15.96 14.10 -22.77
CA ILE A 751 -16.36 14.48 -24.12
C ILE A 751 -15.80 15.85 -24.50
N GLN A 752 -15.30 15.93 -25.74
CA GLN A 752 -14.83 17.14 -26.40
C GLN A 752 -15.67 17.37 -27.65
N ASN A 753 -16.07 18.61 -27.92
CA ASN A 753 -16.87 18.98 -29.09
C ASN A 753 -18.23 18.27 -29.23
N GLU A 754 -18.74 17.70 -28.14
CA GLU A 754 -20.03 16.99 -28.07
C GLU A 754 -20.77 17.39 -26.77
N THR A 755 -22.05 17.06 -26.69
CA THR A 755 -22.86 17.17 -25.45
C THR A 755 -23.51 15.83 -25.16
N ILE A 756 -23.82 15.58 -23.88
CA ILE A 756 -24.49 14.33 -23.48
C ILE A 756 -25.89 14.28 -24.10
N GLY A 757 -26.13 13.28 -24.96
CA GLY A 757 -27.41 13.08 -25.65
C GLY A 757 -28.58 12.68 -24.75
N ASP A 758 -29.81 12.86 -25.24
CA ASP A 758 -31.07 12.51 -24.53
C ASP A 758 -31.35 11.00 -24.48
N ASP A 759 -30.54 10.22 -25.19
CA ASP A 759 -30.50 8.75 -25.14
C ASP A 759 -29.82 8.22 -23.86
N ARG A 760 -29.16 9.09 -23.09
CA ARG A 760 -28.51 8.78 -21.82
C ARG A 760 -29.28 9.42 -20.65
N PHE A 761 -29.31 8.74 -19.50
CA PHE A 761 -29.77 9.40 -18.28
C PHE A 761 -28.61 10.16 -17.64
N ARG A 762 -28.92 11.22 -16.88
CA ARG A 762 -27.91 12.18 -16.43
C ARG A 762 -27.84 12.23 -14.91
N PHE A 763 -26.66 12.35 -14.33
CA PHE A 763 -26.49 12.70 -12.93
C PHE A 763 -25.35 13.70 -12.79
N ALA A 764 -25.43 14.59 -11.80
CA ALA A 764 -24.40 15.59 -11.55
C ALA A 764 -23.58 15.23 -10.31
N VAL A 765 -22.30 15.62 -10.31
CA VAL A 765 -21.41 15.50 -9.16
C VAL A 765 -20.83 16.88 -8.82
N LEU A 766 -20.92 17.24 -7.54
CA LEU A 766 -20.36 18.45 -6.95
C LEU A 766 -19.48 18.08 -5.75
N SER A 767 -18.27 18.63 -5.68
CA SER A 767 -17.27 18.28 -4.66
C SER A 767 -16.57 19.54 -4.13
N ASP A 768 -16.01 19.47 -2.92
CA ASP A 768 -14.98 20.40 -2.41
C ASP A 768 -15.38 21.89 -2.42
N SER A 769 -16.63 22.19 -2.03
CA SER A 769 -17.07 23.58 -1.88
C SER A 769 -16.46 24.24 -0.64
N GLN A 770 -16.31 23.48 0.46
CA GLN A 770 -15.69 23.85 1.74
C GLN A 770 -16.11 25.25 2.23
N PHE A 771 -17.41 25.49 2.42
CA PHE A 771 -17.88 26.73 3.02
C PHE A 771 -18.15 26.60 4.53
N VAL A 772 -18.19 27.74 5.22
CA VAL A 772 -18.47 27.85 6.66
C VAL A 772 -19.62 28.80 6.95
N ALA A 773 -20.41 28.48 7.97
CA ALA A 773 -21.50 29.32 8.47
C ALA A 773 -21.02 30.66 9.05
N LEU A 774 -19.76 30.72 9.50
CA LEU A 774 -19.13 31.97 9.94
C LEU A 774 -18.96 33.01 8.82
N SER A 775 -19.00 32.58 7.55
CA SER A 775 -18.86 33.44 6.37
C SER A 775 -19.88 33.08 5.29
N PRO A 776 -21.19 33.25 5.55
CA PRO A 776 -22.25 32.73 4.68
C PRO A 776 -22.36 33.45 3.32
N ASN A 777 -21.58 34.51 3.11
CA ASN A 777 -21.48 35.25 1.85
C ASN A 777 -20.09 35.15 1.24
N SER A 778 -19.28 34.16 1.62
CA SER A 778 -17.95 33.95 1.05
C SER A 778 -18.02 33.60 -0.43
N GLN A 779 -16.88 33.73 -1.11
CA GLN A 779 -16.75 33.32 -2.51
C GLN A 779 -17.12 31.83 -2.69
N GLN A 780 -16.71 30.96 -1.77
CA GLN A 780 -17.06 29.54 -1.78
C GLN A 780 -18.58 29.31 -1.79
N VAL A 781 -19.34 30.00 -0.93
CA VAL A 781 -20.80 29.88 -0.91
C VAL A 781 -21.42 30.37 -2.22
N GLN A 782 -20.91 31.47 -2.78
CA GLN A 782 -21.42 32.00 -4.04
C GLN A 782 -21.15 31.04 -5.22
N MET A 783 -19.97 30.42 -5.26
CA MET A 783 -19.60 29.44 -6.26
C MET A 783 -20.42 28.15 -6.14
N ALA A 784 -20.63 27.66 -4.91
CA ALA A 784 -21.51 26.52 -4.66
C ALA A 784 -22.94 26.81 -5.15
N ARG A 785 -23.50 27.98 -4.81
CA ARG A 785 -24.83 28.40 -5.28
C ARG A 785 -24.91 28.55 -6.79
N GLN A 786 -23.89 29.14 -7.43
CA GLN A 786 -23.82 29.22 -8.88
C GLN A 786 -23.83 27.83 -9.51
N SER A 787 -22.98 26.93 -9.03
CA SER A 787 -22.88 25.56 -9.53
C SER A 787 -24.21 24.81 -9.39
N LEU A 788 -24.88 24.93 -8.24
CA LEU A 788 -26.20 24.31 -8.03
C LEU A 788 -27.26 24.83 -9.00
N ARG A 789 -27.28 26.13 -9.32
CA ARG A 789 -28.19 26.70 -10.33
C ARG A 789 -27.88 26.18 -11.73
N GLU A 790 -26.61 26.08 -12.08
CA GLU A 790 -26.16 25.52 -13.35
C GLU A 790 -26.57 24.04 -13.47
N ILE A 791 -26.37 23.25 -12.41
CA ILE A 791 -26.80 21.85 -12.32
C ILE A 791 -28.32 21.74 -12.47
N VAL A 792 -29.11 22.56 -11.77
CA VAL A 792 -30.57 22.58 -11.91
C VAL A 792 -31.01 22.90 -13.34
N ALA A 793 -30.27 23.77 -14.03
CA ALA A 793 -30.56 24.11 -15.42
C ALA A 793 -30.27 22.96 -16.42
N GLU A 794 -29.40 22.00 -16.07
CA GLU A 794 -29.20 20.77 -16.86
C GLU A 794 -30.25 19.68 -16.59
N ASN A 795 -31.03 19.82 -15.52
CA ASN A 795 -32.09 18.89 -15.14
C ASN A 795 -31.63 17.42 -15.10
N PRO A 796 -30.62 17.07 -14.27
CA PRO A 796 -30.20 15.68 -14.08
C PRO A 796 -31.28 14.86 -13.35
N ASP A 797 -31.18 13.54 -13.42
CA ASP A 797 -32.03 12.60 -12.69
C ASP A 797 -31.81 12.69 -11.16
N PHE A 798 -30.57 12.99 -10.73
CA PHE A 798 -30.18 13.23 -9.32
C PHE A 798 -28.82 13.94 -9.23
N LEU A 799 -28.50 14.45 -8.05
CA LEU A 799 -27.22 15.07 -7.70
C LEU A 799 -26.49 14.25 -6.64
N VAL A 800 -25.19 14.04 -6.82
CA VAL A 800 -24.28 13.53 -5.80
C VAL A 800 -23.40 14.68 -5.29
N ILE A 801 -23.48 14.95 -3.99
CA ILE A 801 -22.48 15.76 -3.28
C ILE A 801 -21.40 14.79 -2.79
N ASN A 802 -20.19 14.89 -3.35
CA ASN A 802 -19.10 13.98 -3.05
C ASN A 802 -18.11 14.60 -2.06
N GLY A 803 -18.56 14.77 -0.82
CA GLY A 803 -17.78 15.26 0.31
C GLY A 803 -17.38 16.73 0.24
N ASP A 804 -16.91 17.23 1.38
CA ASP A 804 -16.34 18.56 1.57
C ASP A 804 -17.26 19.70 1.09
N LEU A 805 -18.57 19.58 1.34
CA LEU A 805 -19.49 20.71 1.08
C LEU A 805 -19.27 21.80 2.14
N VAL A 806 -19.07 21.38 3.39
CA VAL A 806 -18.70 22.23 4.53
C VAL A 806 -17.22 22.10 4.85
N ASP A 807 -16.63 23.08 5.55
CA ASP A 807 -15.20 23.07 5.90
C ASP A 807 -14.90 22.65 7.35
N THR A 808 -15.76 23.02 8.31
CA THR A 808 -15.44 22.88 9.75
C THR A 808 -16.35 21.93 10.53
N ALA A 809 -17.35 21.32 9.89
CA ALA A 809 -18.29 20.34 10.48
C ALA A 809 -18.96 20.76 11.81
N TRP A 810 -19.14 22.05 12.05
CA TRP A 810 -20.00 22.50 13.14
C TRP A 810 -21.47 22.37 12.74
N GLU A 811 -22.37 22.23 13.72
CA GLU A 811 -23.82 22.10 13.48
C GLU A 811 -24.33 23.23 12.57
N GLU A 812 -23.84 24.45 12.78
CA GLU A 812 -24.21 25.64 12.00
C GLU A 812 -23.78 25.53 10.52
N ASP A 813 -22.66 24.87 10.24
CA ASP A 813 -22.20 24.66 8.85
C ASP A 813 -23.17 23.76 8.09
N PHE A 814 -23.64 22.70 8.74
CA PHE A 814 -24.62 21.78 8.16
C PHE A 814 -26.02 22.41 8.04
N GLU A 815 -26.41 23.28 8.97
CA GLU A 815 -27.62 24.09 8.83
C GLU A 815 -27.54 25.01 7.60
N LEU A 816 -26.41 25.70 7.40
CA LEU A 816 -26.18 26.51 6.20
C LEU A 816 -26.19 25.66 4.94
N ALA A 817 -25.53 24.49 4.95
CA ALA A 817 -25.51 23.59 3.81
C ALA A 817 -26.92 23.15 3.42
N LYS A 818 -27.74 22.76 4.40
CA LYS A 818 -29.14 22.40 4.18
C LYS A 818 -29.95 23.57 3.60
N GLN A 819 -29.75 24.78 4.12
CA GLN A 819 -30.39 25.98 3.59
C GLN A 819 -30.00 26.24 2.12
N VAL A 820 -28.70 26.16 1.79
CA VAL A 820 -28.19 26.35 0.41
C VAL A 820 -28.82 25.33 -0.54
N LEU A 821 -28.85 24.04 -0.15
CA LEU A 821 -29.43 22.98 -0.97
C LEU A 821 -30.95 23.16 -1.16
N GLU A 822 -31.69 23.53 -0.11
CA GLU A 822 -33.13 23.79 -0.19
C GLU A 822 -33.46 24.99 -1.07
N GLU A 823 -32.68 26.07 -0.98
CA GLU A 823 -32.89 27.30 -1.74
C GLU A 823 -32.56 27.16 -3.23
N GLU A 824 -31.46 26.47 -3.56
CA GLU A 824 -30.97 26.39 -4.94
C GLU A 824 -31.49 25.15 -5.70
N VAL A 825 -31.67 24.02 -5.00
CA VAL A 825 -32.14 22.76 -5.62
C VAL A 825 -33.60 22.47 -5.28
N GLY A 826 -33.98 22.60 -4.00
CA GLY A 826 -35.33 22.28 -3.53
C GLY A 826 -35.76 20.85 -3.89
N ASP A 827 -36.95 20.71 -4.47
CA ASP A 827 -37.52 19.41 -4.88
C ASP A 827 -37.25 19.05 -6.36
N ALA A 828 -36.27 19.69 -7.01
CA ALA A 828 -36.01 19.49 -8.45
C ALA A 828 -35.63 18.03 -8.78
N PHE A 829 -34.76 17.43 -7.98
CA PHE A 829 -34.30 16.04 -8.08
C PHE A 829 -33.72 15.55 -6.74
N PRO A 830 -33.57 14.22 -6.53
CA PRO A 830 -32.94 13.67 -5.33
C PRO A 830 -31.48 14.12 -5.17
N ILE A 831 -31.05 14.31 -3.93
CA ILE A 831 -29.67 14.62 -3.56
C ILE A 831 -29.13 13.47 -2.71
N TYR A 832 -28.00 12.90 -3.11
CA TYR A 832 -27.23 11.94 -2.33
C TYR A 832 -25.95 12.62 -1.85
N TYR A 833 -25.71 12.64 -0.54
CA TYR A 833 -24.56 13.34 0.04
C TYR A 833 -23.67 12.33 0.77
N THR A 834 -22.49 12.09 0.21
CA THR A 834 -21.42 11.30 0.80
C THR A 834 -20.46 12.22 1.57
N PRO A 835 -20.04 11.91 2.80
CA PRO A 835 -19.12 12.75 3.56
C PRO A 835 -17.66 12.62 3.06
N GLY A 836 -16.94 13.72 3.12
CA GLY A 836 -15.49 13.84 3.03
C GLY A 836 -14.86 14.08 4.40
N ASN A 837 -13.56 14.40 4.43
CA ASN A 837 -12.84 14.61 5.69
C ASN A 837 -13.21 15.93 6.36
N HIS A 838 -13.72 16.91 5.63
CA HIS A 838 -14.19 18.14 6.25
C HIS A 838 -15.54 18.00 6.95
N GLU A 839 -16.32 16.95 6.66
CA GLU A 839 -17.53 16.59 7.41
C GLU A 839 -17.25 16.00 8.82
N ILE A 840 -15.98 15.69 9.13
CA ILE A 840 -15.54 15.27 10.47
C ILE A 840 -14.53 16.24 11.11
N ALA A 841 -14.12 17.31 10.42
CA ALA A 841 -13.01 18.17 10.84
C ALA A 841 -13.19 18.83 12.22
N GLY A 842 -14.43 19.17 12.61
CA GLY A 842 -14.75 19.81 13.88
C GLY A 842 -14.90 18.84 15.04
N SER A 843 -15.96 18.02 15.00
CA SER A 843 -16.31 17.06 16.06
C SER A 843 -15.37 15.85 16.14
N GLY A 844 -14.65 15.54 15.07
CA GLY A 844 -13.91 14.28 14.91
C GLY A 844 -14.81 13.07 14.64
N SER A 845 -16.10 13.27 14.38
CA SER A 845 -17.09 12.22 14.09
C SER A 845 -18.18 12.74 13.14
N LEU A 846 -18.87 11.83 12.46
CA LEU A 846 -20.01 12.15 11.60
C LEU A 846 -21.33 12.41 12.35
N ASP A 847 -21.31 12.60 13.67
CA ASP A 847 -22.55 12.75 14.45
C ASP A 847 -23.37 13.96 14.00
N ASN A 848 -22.72 15.11 13.79
CA ASN A 848 -23.36 16.32 13.29
C ASN A 848 -23.89 16.15 11.86
N PHE A 849 -23.10 15.51 11.00
CA PHE A 849 -23.49 15.18 9.63
C PHE A 849 -24.75 14.28 9.62
N ARG A 850 -24.74 13.18 10.38
CA ARG A 850 -25.86 12.24 10.47
C ARG A 850 -27.10 12.87 11.10
N ALA A 851 -26.93 13.79 12.05
CA ALA A 851 -28.04 14.55 12.61
C ALA A 851 -28.72 15.46 11.56
N ALA A 852 -27.96 16.01 10.61
CA ALA A 852 -28.48 16.90 9.57
C ALA A 852 -29.02 16.15 8.33
N PHE A 853 -28.31 15.12 7.88
CA PHE A 853 -28.53 14.45 6.58
C PHE A 853 -28.91 12.96 6.68
N GLY A 854 -28.76 12.33 7.85
CA GLY A 854 -29.11 10.93 8.06
C GLY A 854 -28.00 9.96 7.64
N GLU A 855 -28.08 9.42 6.43
CA GLU A 855 -27.20 8.36 5.93
C GLU A 855 -25.86 8.92 5.42
N ASN A 856 -24.76 8.24 5.72
CA ASN A 856 -23.40 8.57 5.27
C ASN A 856 -22.92 7.73 4.07
N ARG A 857 -23.71 6.74 3.65
CA ARG A 857 -23.43 5.87 2.50
C ARG A 857 -24.73 5.43 1.86
N TYR A 858 -24.69 5.07 0.59
CA TYR A 858 -25.90 4.69 -0.16
C TYR A 858 -25.61 3.53 -1.10
N THR A 859 -26.57 2.64 -1.29
CA THR A 859 -26.58 1.68 -2.40
C THR A 859 -27.97 1.68 -3.03
N PHE A 860 -28.05 1.99 -4.32
CA PHE A 860 -29.32 2.05 -5.04
C PHE A 860 -29.13 1.77 -6.53
N ASP A 861 -30.18 1.28 -7.17
CA ASP A 861 -30.19 0.98 -8.60
C ASP A 861 -30.99 2.06 -9.34
N HIS A 862 -30.42 2.62 -10.40
CA HIS A 862 -31.10 3.58 -11.28
C HIS A 862 -30.90 3.21 -12.75
N LYS A 863 -32.01 2.94 -13.45
CA LYS A 863 -32.04 2.65 -14.89
C LYS A 863 -31.00 1.60 -15.37
N GLY A 864 -30.76 0.57 -14.54
CA GLY A 864 -29.83 -0.52 -14.86
C GLY A 864 -28.38 -0.28 -14.43
N THR A 865 -28.09 0.79 -13.69
CA THR A 865 -26.79 1.02 -13.04
C THR A 865 -26.95 0.96 -11.53
N ARG A 866 -26.06 0.22 -10.86
CA ARG A 866 -25.96 0.24 -9.40
C ARG A 866 -24.99 1.32 -8.95
N PHE A 867 -25.45 2.22 -8.09
CA PHE A 867 -24.65 3.25 -7.45
C PHE A 867 -24.30 2.80 -6.03
N ILE A 868 -23.01 2.90 -5.68
CA ILE A 868 -22.49 2.56 -4.35
C ILE A 868 -21.67 3.76 -3.87
N LEU A 869 -22.21 4.50 -2.90
CA LEU A 869 -21.61 5.70 -2.33
C LEU A 869 -20.99 5.32 -0.98
N LEU A 870 -19.68 5.46 -0.85
CA LEU A 870 -18.84 5.00 0.26
C LEU A 870 -18.41 6.15 1.16
N ASP A 871 -18.35 5.88 2.47
CA ASP A 871 -17.80 6.80 3.45
C ASP A 871 -16.27 6.65 3.51
N THR A 872 -15.58 7.70 3.09
CA THR A 872 -14.11 7.78 3.16
C THR A 872 -13.66 8.95 4.05
N SER A 873 -14.52 9.46 4.93
CA SER A 873 -14.28 10.69 5.70
C SER A 873 -13.00 10.66 6.54
N THR A 874 -12.51 9.50 6.97
CA THR A 874 -11.22 9.40 7.69
C THR A 874 -9.99 9.29 6.77
N GLY A 875 -10.17 9.28 5.45
CA GLY A 875 -9.13 8.96 4.47
C GLY A 875 -8.85 7.45 4.36
N SER A 876 -9.70 6.60 4.93
CA SER A 876 -9.66 5.13 4.81
C SER A 876 -11.06 4.53 4.85
N LEU A 877 -11.31 3.48 4.07
CA LEU A 877 -12.58 2.77 4.04
C LEU A 877 -12.83 2.03 5.37
N ARG A 878 -11.80 1.32 5.88
CA ARG A 878 -11.90 0.54 7.11
C ARG A 878 -12.14 1.39 8.34
N THR A 879 -11.42 2.51 8.47
CA THR A 879 -11.50 3.36 9.67
C THR A 879 -12.71 4.29 9.66
N SER A 880 -13.28 4.57 8.48
CA SER A 880 -14.58 5.25 8.36
C SER A 880 -15.71 4.31 8.81
N ASP A 881 -15.80 3.13 8.20
CA ASP A 881 -16.75 2.07 8.59
C ASP A 881 -16.35 0.74 7.94
N PHE A 882 -15.91 -0.25 8.70
CA PHE A 882 -15.50 -1.55 8.13
C PHE A 882 -16.67 -2.35 7.51
N ASP A 883 -17.90 -2.21 8.02
CA ASP A 883 -19.04 -2.96 7.46
C ASP A 883 -19.32 -2.56 6.00
N GLN A 884 -18.94 -1.34 5.60
CA GLN A 884 -19.13 -0.88 4.22
C GLN A 884 -18.31 -1.67 3.20
N LEU A 885 -17.14 -2.20 3.57
CA LEU A 885 -16.32 -3.02 2.68
C LEU A 885 -17.00 -4.37 2.38
N ILE A 886 -17.64 -4.95 3.40
CA ILE A 886 -18.42 -6.18 3.27
C ILE A 886 -19.68 -5.92 2.41
N GLU A 887 -20.35 -4.79 2.63
CA GLU A 887 -21.51 -4.36 1.84
C GLU A 887 -21.12 -4.09 0.38
N LEU A 888 -19.96 -3.49 0.14
CA LEU A 888 -19.41 -3.23 -1.20
C LEU A 888 -19.17 -4.53 -1.96
N GLN A 889 -18.41 -5.47 -1.37
CA GLN A 889 -18.13 -6.76 -2.00
C GLN A 889 -19.43 -7.50 -2.35
N ALA A 890 -20.37 -7.59 -1.40
CA ALA A 890 -21.67 -8.23 -1.64
C ALA A 890 -22.50 -7.53 -2.73
N SER A 891 -22.41 -6.19 -2.81
CA SER A 891 -23.11 -5.40 -3.82
C SER A 891 -22.55 -5.61 -5.22
N LEU A 892 -21.22 -5.74 -5.35
CA LEU A 892 -20.53 -6.06 -6.60
C LEU A 892 -20.87 -7.49 -7.06
N ASP A 893 -20.77 -8.48 -6.17
CA ASP A 893 -21.11 -9.89 -6.46
C ASP A 893 -22.57 -10.02 -6.94
N SER A 894 -23.47 -9.34 -6.25
CA SER A 894 -24.88 -9.30 -6.63
C SER A 894 -25.07 -8.64 -8.00
N ALA A 895 -24.42 -7.50 -8.25
CA ALA A 895 -24.53 -6.78 -9.51
C ALA A 895 -23.93 -7.58 -10.68
N ALA A 896 -22.87 -8.35 -10.46
CA ALA A 896 -22.24 -9.16 -11.49
C ALA A 896 -23.22 -10.22 -12.02
N ASN A 897 -23.99 -10.82 -11.11
CA ASN A 897 -24.93 -11.90 -11.41
C ASN A 897 -26.36 -11.44 -11.77
N ASP A 898 -26.71 -10.18 -11.52
CA ASP A 898 -28.06 -9.66 -11.79
C ASP A 898 -28.19 -9.15 -13.25
N PRO A 899 -29.02 -9.77 -14.11
CA PRO A 899 -29.17 -9.35 -15.50
C PRO A 899 -29.92 -8.02 -15.68
N SER A 900 -30.54 -7.47 -14.62
CA SER A 900 -31.14 -6.13 -14.65
C SER A 900 -30.11 -5.02 -14.42
N ILE A 901 -28.91 -5.37 -13.95
CA ILE A 901 -27.78 -4.46 -13.74
C ILE A 901 -26.80 -4.61 -14.89
N ASN A 902 -26.50 -3.50 -15.54
CA ASN A 902 -25.58 -3.38 -16.67
C ASN A 902 -24.23 -2.81 -16.24
N ASN A 903 -24.21 -1.93 -15.24
CA ASN A 903 -23.02 -1.21 -14.80
C ASN A 903 -23.04 -0.95 -13.30
N VAL A 904 -21.86 -0.65 -12.74
CA VAL A 904 -21.68 -0.15 -11.37
C VAL A 904 -20.93 1.19 -11.40
N VAL A 905 -21.37 2.14 -10.57
CA VAL A 905 -20.65 3.37 -10.29
C VAL A 905 -20.40 3.43 -8.79
N VAL A 906 -19.13 3.42 -8.40
CA VAL A 906 -18.71 3.60 -7.02
C VAL A 906 -18.25 5.03 -6.81
N VAL A 907 -18.66 5.66 -5.71
CA VAL A 907 -18.29 7.03 -5.38
C VAL A 907 -17.73 7.07 -3.97
N GLY A 908 -16.55 7.66 -3.80
CA GLY A 908 -15.99 7.98 -2.49
C GLY A 908 -15.23 9.29 -2.57
N HIS A 909 -15.20 10.06 -1.48
CA HIS A 909 -14.58 11.39 -1.51
C HIS A 909 -13.08 11.32 -1.83
N HIS A 910 -12.32 10.43 -1.18
CA HIS A 910 -10.89 10.28 -1.44
C HIS A 910 -10.61 9.42 -2.70
N PRO A 911 -9.74 9.86 -3.63
CA PRO A 911 -9.28 9.02 -4.73
C PRO A 911 -8.50 7.79 -4.28
N THR A 912 -8.56 6.70 -5.04
CA THR A 912 -7.61 5.60 -4.87
C THR A 912 -6.21 6.02 -5.31
N ARG A 913 -6.08 6.92 -6.29
CA ARG A 913 -4.80 7.44 -6.80
C ARG A 913 -4.89 8.94 -6.96
N ASP A 914 -4.05 9.67 -6.24
CA ASP A 914 -3.96 11.12 -6.37
C ASP A 914 -3.10 11.43 -7.61
N PRO A 915 -3.61 12.17 -8.60
CA PRO A 915 -2.87 12.49 -9.82
C PRO A 915 -1.69 13.44 -9.57
N LEU A 916 -1.66 14.15 -8.44
CA LEU A 916 -0.60 15.09 -8.11
C LEU A 916 0.68 14.36 -7.66
N PRO A 917 1.87 14.95 -7.87
CA PRO A 917 3.14 14.35 -7.44
C PRO A 917 3.22 14.09 -5.92
N THR A 918 2.50 14.87 -5.11
CA THR A 918 2.55 14.79 -3.64
C THR A 918 1.83 13.57 -3.07
N LYS A 919 0.84 13.03 -3.80
CA LYS A 919 0.02 11.89 -3.36
C LYS A 919 -0.70 12.09 -2.02
N ASN A 920 -0.92 13.34 -1.60
CA ASN A 920 -1.47 13.66 -0.27
C ASN A 920 -2.99 13.48 -0.18
N SER A 921 -3.66 13.36 -1.32
CA SER A 921 -5.12 13.41 -1.41
C SER A 921 -5.75 12.02 -1.62
N GLN A 922 -4.96 10.96 -1.72
CA GLN A 922 -5.49 9.60 -1.93
C GLN A 922 -5.85 8.92 -0.62
N LEU A 923 -6.56 7.80 -0.71
CA LEU A 923 -6.73 6.87 0.41
C LEU A 923 -5.37 6.57 1.06
N SER A 924 -5.34 6.80 2.38
CA SER A 924 -4.13 6.72 3.20
C SER A 924 -3.61 5.29 3.32
N ASP A 925 -4.51 4.31 3.35
CA ASP A 925 -4.16 2.89 3.27
C ASP A 925 -4.11 2.46 1.79
N ARG A 926 -2.90 2.19 1.30
CA ARG A 926 -2.67 1.83 -0.12
C ARG A 926 -3.23 0.46 -0.48
N LYS A 927 -3.28 -0.48 0.47
CA LYS A 927 -3.85 -1.80 0.23
C LYS A 927 -5.37 -1.74 0.19
N GLU A 928 -6.00 -0.83 0.94
CA GLU A 928 -7.45 -0.59 0.81
C GLU A 928 -7.79 -0.02 -0.57
N ALA A 929 -6.92 0.84 -1.13
CA ALA A 929 -7.07 1.35 -2.49
C ALA A 929 -6.91 0.24 -3.55
N GLU A 930 -5.89 -0.61 -3.40
CA GLU A 930 -5.63 -1.76 -4.27
C GLU A 930 -6.78 -2.78 -4.22
N LEU A 931 -7.28 -3.12 -3.03
CA LEU A 931 -8.42 -4.02 -2.86
C LEU A 931 -9.68 -3.52 -3.59
N LEU A 932 -9.95 -2.21 -3.54
CA LEU A 932 -11.04 -1.59 -4.29
C LEU A 932 -10.79 -1.65 -5.81
N GLU A 933 -9.55 -1.43 -6.24
CA GLU A 933 -9.13 -1.53 -7.65
C GLU A 933 -9.29 -2.95 -8.20
N ASP A 934 -8.88 -3.94 -7.42
CA ASP A 934 -9.01 -5.36 -7.74
C ASP A 934 -10.48 -5.77 -7.81
N TRP A 935 -11.31 -5.41 -6.81
CA TRP A 935 -12.74 -5.75 -6.84
C TRP A 935 -13.50 -5.16 -8.01
N LEU A 936 -13.18 -3.93 -8.44
CA LEU A 936 -13.82 -3.35 -9.62
C LEU A 936 -13.31 -4.01 -10.91
N THR A 937 -12.05 -4.41 -10.96
CA THR A 937 -11.46 -5.15 -12.07
C THR A 937 -12.04 -6.56 -12.19
N GLU A 938 -12.13 -7.28 -11.07
CA GLU A 938 -12.73 -8.61 -10.95
C GLU A 938 -14.22 -8.58 -11.26
N PHE A 939 -14.95 -7.57 -10.78
CA PHE A 939 -16.35 -7.37 -11.15
C PHE A 939 -16.50 -7.32 -12.68
N ARG A 940 -15.64 -6.59 -13.39
CA ARG A 940 -15.67 -6.55 -14.86
C ARG A 940 -15.35 -7.90 -15.47
N LYS A 941 -14.38 -8.65 -14.93
CA LYS A 941 -14.03 -9.99 -15.39
C LYS A 941 -15.18 -10.99 -15.21
N ASP A 942 -15.76 -11.06 -14.02
CA ASP A 942 -16.75 -12.06 -13.61
C ASP A 942 -18.14 -11.79 -14.18
N SER A 943 -18.47 -10.51 -14.37
CA SER A 943 -19.72 -10.10 -15.03
C SER A 943 -19.69 -10.25 -16.56
N ASN A 944 -18.61 -10.79 -17.12
CA ASN A 944 -18.32 -10.80 -18.56
C ASN A 944 -18.32 -9.39 -19.19
N GLY A 945 -17.90 -8.38 -18.44
CA GLY A 945 -17.62 -7.06 -18.97
C GLY A 945 -18.70 -6.02 -18.77
N LYS A 946 -19.41 -6.03 -17.64
CA LYS A 946 -20.24 -4.89 -17.23
C LYS A 946 -19.41 -3.63 -17.02
N GLY A 947 -20.00 -2.44 -17.18
CA GLY A 947 -19.28 -1.19 -16.89
C GLY A 947 -18.99 -1.04 -15.40
N ALA A 948 -17.81 -0.53 -15.05
CA ALA A 948 -17.47 -0.14 -13.67
C ALA A 948 -16.69 1.18 -13.71
N MET A 949 -16.90 2.06 -12.73
CA MET A 949 -16.18 3.33 -12.59
C MET A 949 -16.09 3.73 -11.11
N TYR A 950 -14.99 4.36 -10.72
CA TYR A 950 -14.86 5.06 -9.44
C TYR A 950 -14.81 6.58 -9.64
N ILE A 951 -15.56 7.33 -8.83
CA ILE A 951 -15.62 8.80 -8.86
C ILE A 951 -15.20 9.35 -7.50
N SER A 952 -14.28 10.33 -7.50
CA SER A 952 -13.77 10.99 -6.30
C SER A 952 -13.66 12.51 -6.41
N GLY A 953 -13.30 13.17 -5.31
CA GLY A 953 -13.00 14.60 -5.18
C GLY A 953 -11.64 14.79 -4.48
N HIS A 954 -11.57 15.69 -3.50
CA HIS A 954 -10.47 15.88 -2.52
C HIS A 954 -9.12 16.38 -3.07
N ALA A 955 -8.65 15.89 -4.22
CA ALA A 955 -7.38 16.34 -4.81
C ALA A 955 -7.49 17.69 -5.55
N HIS A 956 -8.70 18.25 -5.64
CA HIS A 956 -9.03 19.53 -6.30
C HIS A 956 -8.38 19.71 -7.67
N THR A 957 -8.34 18.63 -8.45
CA THR A 957 -7.82 18.65 -9.82
C THR A 957 -8.61 17.64 -10.64
N VAL A 958 -9.09 18.05 -11.80
CA VAL A 958 -9.82 17.15 -12.69
C VAL A 958 -8.81 16.18 -13.32
N ASN A 959 -9.00 14.89 -13.09
CA ASN A 959 -8.18 13.86 -13.69
C ASN A 959 -9.01 12.61 -13.96
N LEU A 960 -8.71 11.92 -15.07
CA LEU A 960 -9.24 10.59 -15.34
C LEU A 960 -8.08 9.68 -15.70
N GLU A 961 -7.94 8.58 -14.97
CA GLU A 961 -7.00 7.50 -15.25
C GLU A 961 -7.76 6.18 -15.39
N ARG A 962 -7.27 5.26 -16.23
CA ARG A 962 -7.76 3.89 -16.27
C ARG A 962 -6.77 2.97 -15.56
N VAL A 963 -7.28 2.17 -14.64
CA VAL A 963 -6.53 1.13 -13.92
C VAL A 963 -7.17 -0.20 -14.26
N GLU A 964 -6.43 -1.07 -14.96
CA GLU A 964 -6.90 -2.43 -15.29
C GLU A 964 -8.28 -2.44 -16.01
N GLY A 965 -8.50 -1.44 -16.87
CA GLY A 965 -9.73 -1.22 -17.64
C GLY A 965 -10.88 -0.55 -16.89
N VAL A 966 -10.73 -0.20 -15.62
CA VAL A 966 -11.70 0.59 -14.85
C VAL A 966 -11.30 2.06 -14.87
N PRO A 967 -12.17 3.00 -15.25
CA PRO A 967 -11.93 4.43 -15.13
C PRO A 967 -12.06 4.92 -13.66
N TYR A 968 -11.09 5.71 -13.23
CA TYR A 968 -11.04 6.43 -11.96
C TYR A 968 -10.99 7.92 -12.25
N MET A 969 -12.05 8.64 -11.87
CA MET A 969 -12.14 10.08 -12.13
C MET A 969 -12.15 10.89 -10.84
N VAL A 970 -11.19 11.79 -10.73
CA VAL A 970 -11.20 12.89 -9.76
C VAL A 970 -11.98 14.05 -10.38
N THR A 971 -13.05 14.46 -9.70
CA THR A 971 -13.87 15.61 -10.08
C THR A 971 -13.23 16.91 -9.58
N GLY A 972 -13.53 18.02 -10.26
CA GLY A 972 -13.01 19.33 -9.89
C GLY A 972 -13.65 19.88 -8.62
N SER A 973 -12.96 20.84 -7.99
CA SER A 973 -13.51 21.56 -6.84
C SER A 973 -14.50 22.64 -7.27
N ALA A 974 -15.59 22.78 -6.52
CA ALA A 974 -16.60 23.82 -6.73
C ALA A 974 -16.55 24.95 -5.69
N GLY A 975 -15.42 25.14 -5.01
CA GLY A 975 -15.24 26.29 -4.11
C GLY A 975 -13.84 26.44 -3.53
N LYS A 976 -13.22 25.35 -3.08
CA LYS A 976 -11.85 25.39 -2.55
C LYS A 976 -10.82 25.48 -3.66
N ALA A 977 -9.76 26.25 -3.45
CA ALA A 977 -8.73 26.49 -4.46
C ALA A 977 -8.15 25.17 -5.03
N PRO A 978 -8.01 25.04 -6.36
CA PRO A 978 -7.37 23.90 -7.01
C PRO A 978 -5.93 23.69 -6.55
N TYR A 979 -5.51 22.43 -6.44
CA TYR A 979 -4.13 22.07 -6.09
C TYR A 979 -3.25 21.80 -7.33
N GLY A 980 -3.87 21.37 -8.44
CA GLY A 980 -3.19 21.10 -9.71
C GLY A 980 -2.83 22.38 -10.48
N SER A 981 -1.94 22.23 -11.47
CA SER A 981 -1.66 23.34 -12.39
C SER A 981 -2.88 23.57 -13.31
N PRO A 982 -3.13 24.82 -13.74
CA PRO A 982 -4.24 25.13 -14.65
C PRO A 982 -4.27 24.30 -15.94
N ASN A 983 -3.11 23.88 -16.44
CA ASN A 983 -2.99 23.06 -17.65
C ASN A 983 -3.38 21.59 -17.42
N ASN A 984 -3.37 21.12 -16.17
CA ASN A 984 -3.56 19.71 -15.80
C ASN A 984 -4.76 19.53 -14.85
N GLY A 985 -5.89 20.17 -15.14
CA GLY A 985 -7.13 20.01 -14.39
C GLY A 985 -7.28 20.91 -13.16
N GLY A 986 -6.33 21.81 -12.90
CA GLY A 986 -6.35 22.75 -11.78
C GLY A 986 -7.25 23.96 -12.00
N PHE A 987 -8.57 23.74 -12.07
CA PHE A 987 -9.59 24.79 -12.22
C PHE A 987 -10.88 24.41 -11.49
N TYR A 988 -11.74 25.38 -11.22
CA TYR A 988 -13.01 25.12 -10.55
C TYR A 988 -14.04 24.52 -11.51
N ALA A 989 -14.70 23.44 -11.14
CA ALA A 989 -15.67 22.77 -12.00
C ALA A 989 -16.66 21.93 -11.20
N TRP A 990 -17.79 21.62 -11.83
CA TRP A 990 -18.64 20.49 -11.49
C TRP A 990 -18.75 19.57 -12.70
N THR A 991 -19.19 18.33 -12.52
CA THR A 991 -19.20 17.34 -13.63
C THR A 991 -20.60 16.79 -13.85
N LEU A 992 -21.04 16.78 -15.11
CA LEU A 992 -22.27 16.12 -15.54
C LEU A 992 -21.91 14.77 -16.16
N PHE A 993 -22.55 13.69 -15.72
CA PHE A 993 -22.35 12.36 -16.28
C PHE A 993 -23.56 11.90 -17.07
N GLY A 994 -23.31 11.12 -18.12
CA GLY A 994 -24.32 10.53 -19.00
C GLY A 994 -24.09 9.04 -19.16
N ILE A 995 -25.04 8.21 -18.71
CA ILE A 995 -24.92 6.75 -18.80
C ILE A 995 -25.88 6.20 -19.84
N ASP A 996 -25.37 5.32 -20.72
CA ASP A 996 -26.19 4.51 -21.63
C ASP A 996 -26.95 3.44 -20.80
N PRO A 997 -28.30 3.48 -20.75
CA PRO A 997 -29.08 2.48 -20.03
C PRO A 997 -29.22 1.16 -20.80
N THR A 998 -28.64 1.04 -22.00
CA THR A 998 -28.77 -0.15 -22.86
C THR A 998 -28.02 -1.35 -22.25
N PRO A 999 -28.66 -2.53 -22.16
CA PRO A 999 -27.99 -3.73 -21.68
C PRO A 999 -26.79 -4.15 -22.53
N ILE A 1000 -25.72 -4.56 -21.86
CA ILE A 1000 -24.53 -5.13 -22.51
C ILE A 1000 -24.91 -6.51 -23.06
N PRO A 1001 -24.66 -6.80 -24.35
CA PRO A 1001 -24.98 -8.12 -24.91
C PRO A 1001 -24.18 -9.23 -24.21
N ASP A 1002 -24.82 -10.36 -23.90
CA ASP A 1002 -24.25 -11.55 -23.19
C ASP A 1002 -22.93 -12.14 -23.78
N LYS A 1003 -22.44 -11.62 -24.91
CA LYS A 1003 -21.27 -12.15 -25.65
C LYS A 1003 -20.16 -11.12 -25.88
N ALA A 1004 -20.31 -9.88 -25.44
CA ALA A 1004 -19.24 -8.89 -25.52
C ALA A 1004 -18.27 -9.09 -24.35
N PHE A 1005 -16.96 -9.05 -24.60
CA PHE A 1005 -15.93 -9.12 -23.57
C PHE A 1005 -15.57 -7.69 -23.18
N GLY A 1006 -16.15 -7.16 -22.10
CA GLY A 1006 -15.92 -5.78 -21.65
C GLY A 1006 -16.82 -4.75 -22.34
N PRO A 1007 -17.06 -3.57 -21.71
CA PRO A 1007 -17.76 -2.47 -22.37
C PRO A 1007 -17.00 -1.99 -23.62
N GLU A 1008 -15.68 -2.15 -23.67
CA GLU A 1008 -14.82 -1.75 -24.79
C GLU A 1008 -15.17 -2.49 -26.09
N LYS A 1009 -15.66 -3.73 -25.98
CA LYS A 1009 -16.13 -4.54 -27.13
C LYS A 1009 -17.65 -4.50 -27.30
N ALA A 1010 -18.39 -4.08 -26.28
CA ALA A 1010 -19.85 -3.89 -26.33
C ALA A 1010 -20.26 -2.62 -27.08
N ALA A 1011 -19.38 -1.60 -27.08
CA ALA A 1011 -19.50 -0.32 -27.80
C ALA A 1011 -20.04 -0.44 -29.23
N ALA A 1012 -19.58 -1.44 -29.99
CA ALA A 1012 -19.98 -1.65 -31.38
C ALA A 1012 -21.47 -2.03 -31.58
N GLN A 1013 -22.19 -2.33 -30.51
CA GLN A 1013 -23.61 -2.68 -30.50
C GLN A 1013 -24.46 -1.73 -29.64
N ALA A 1014 -23.86 -0.66 -29.10
CA ALA A 1014 -24.56 0.35 -28.30
C ALA A 1014 -25.62 1.09 -29.14
N LYS A 1015 -26.71 1.48 -28.48
CA LYS A 1015 -27.74 2.33 -29.10
C LYS A 1015 -27.44 3.81 -28.96
N ALA A 1016 -26.67 4.18 -27.93
CA ALA A 1016 -26.23 5.54 -27.75
C ALA A 1016 -25.09 5.91 -28.70
N ALA A 1017 -25.01 7.19 -29.09
CA ALA A 1017 -23.85 7.69 -29.82
C ALA A 1017 -22.60 7.70 -28.91
N GLY A 1018 -21.44 7.42 -29.49
CA GLY A 1018 -20.16 7.28 -28.77
C GLY A 1018 -19.83 5.83 -28.37
N ALA A 1019 -18.55 5.53 -28.22
CA ALA A 1019 -18.09 4.15 -27.92
C ALA A 1019 -18.25 3.76 -26.44
N GLU A 1020 -18.33 4.72 -25.51
CA GLU A 1020 -18.30 4.44 -24.08
C GLU A 1020 -19.70 4.38 -23.44
N TRP A 1021 -19.88 3.46 -22.48
CA TRP A 1021 -21.12 3.30 -21.72
C TRP A 1021 -21.42 4.48 -20.79
N ILE A 1022 -20.38 5.24 -20.41
CA ILE A 1022 -20.45 6.46 -19.61
C ILE A 1022 -19.71 7.60 -20.33
N GLN A 1023 -20.25 8.80 -20.23
CA GLN A 1023 -19.65 10.05 -20.69
C GLN A 1023 -19.64 11.05 -19.54
N ALA A 1024 -18.64 11.92 -19.51
CA ALA A 1024 -18.48 13.00 -18.56
C ALA A 1024 -18.33 14.33 -19.31
N GLU A 1025 -19.11 15.32 -18.90
CA GLU A 1025 -18.95 16.71 -19.31
C GLU A 1025 -18.43 17.51 -18.12
N VAL A 1026 -17.14 17.88 -18.17
CA VAL A 1026 -16.49 18.67 -17.13
C VAL A 1026 -16.85 20.13 -17.37
N ARG A 1027 -17.67 20.70 -16.49
CA ARG A 1027 -18.27 22.03 -16.63
C ARG A 1027 -17.50 23.04 -15.76
N PRO A 1028 -16.52 23.79 -16.31
CA PRO A 1028 -15.79 24.78 -15.53
C PRO A 1028 -16.70 25.95 -15.12
N ILE A 1029 -16.53 26.45 -13.89
CA ILE A 1029 -17.29 27.59 -13.37
C ILE A 1029 -16.66 28.87 -13.93
N LEU A 1030 -17.17 29.38 -15.06
CA LEU A 1030 -16.53 30.45 -15.84
C LEU A 1030 -17.16 31.83 -15.55
N GLU A 1031 -16.32 32.85 -15.48
CA GLU A 1031 -16.74 34.26 -15.54
C GLU A 1031 -16.75 34.77 -17.00
N SER A 1032 -15.76 34.37 -17.79
CA SER A 1032 -15.64 34.71 -19.22
C SER A 1032 -14.66 33.78 -19.95
N ILE A 1033 -14.64 33.87 -21.29
CA ILE A 1033 -13.64 33.20 -22.15
C ILE A 1033 -12.97 34.26 -23.03
N THR A 1034 -11.65 34.17 -23.17
CA THR A 1034 -10.89 34.89 -24.20
C THR A 1034 -10.39 33.92 -25.26
N MET A 1035 -10.49 34.31 -26.54
CA MET A 1035 -9.94 33.54 -27.66
C MET A 1035 -8.79 34.32 -28.30
N ASP A 1036 -7.63 33.66 -28.42
CA ASP A 1036 -6.49 34.13 -29.20
C ASP A 1036 -6.57 33.53 -30.61
N ALA A 1037 -6.94 34.39 -31.56
CA ALA A 1037 -7.05 34.08 -32.97
C ALA A 1037 -6.61 35.30 -33.79
N PRO A 1038 -5.86 35.11 -34.89
CA PRO A 1038 -5.47 36.20 -35.77
C PRO A 1038 -6.70 36.80 -36.47
N ALA A 1039 -6.73 38.12 -36.64
CA ALA A 1039 -7.82 38.79 -37.36
C ALA A 1039 -7.77 38.54 -38.89
N VAL A 1040 -6.60 38.21 -39.43
CA VAL A 1040 -6.35 37.98 -40.85
C VAL A 1040 -5.42 36.77 -41.01
N VAL A 1041 -5.75 35.87 -41.95
CA VAL A 1041 -4.96 34.66 -42.28
C VAL A 1041 -4.82 34.57 -43.80
N ALA A 1042 -3.64 34.23 -44.32
CA ALA A 1042 -3.45 34.08 -45.76
C ALA A 1042 -4.03 32.74 -46.27
N THR A 1043 -4.55 32.72 -47.50
CA THR A 1043 -4.99 31.49 -48.15
C THR A 1043 -3.85 30.46 -48.22
N GLY A 1044 -4.06 29.27 -47.67
CA GLY A 1044 -3.07 28.20 -47.55
C GLY A 1044 -2.27 28.20 -46.25
N GLU A 1045 -2.43 29.24 -45.41
CA GLU A 1045 -1.81 29.31 -44.08
C GLU A 1045 -2.57 28.43 -43.07
N THR A 1046 -1.83 27.92 -42.09
CA THR A 1046 -2.38 27.21 -40.93
C THR A 1046 -1.94 27.93 -39.67
N VAL A 1047 -2.89 28.26 -38.80
CA VAL A 1047 -2.66 29.01 -37.56
C VAL A 1047 -3.24 28.25 -36.37
N LEU A 1048 -2.57 28.32 -35.22
CA LEU A 1048 -3.09 27.78 -33.96
C LEU A 1048 -4.11 28.77 -33.38
N ILE A 1049 -5.28 28.28 -32.97
CA ILE A 1049 -6.26 29.05 -32.21
C ILE A 1049 -6.29 28.51 -30.79
N SER A 1050 -6.19 29.38 -29.80
CA SER A 1050 -6.29 28.99 -28.39
C SER A 1050 -7.40 29.76 -27.69
N ALA A 1051 -7.94 29.17 -26.63
CA ALA A 1051 -8.93 29.80 -25.77
C ALA A 1051 -8.51 29.67 -24.32
N THR A 1052 -8.80 30.69 -23.52
CA THR A 1052 -8.50 30.77 -22.09
C THR A 1052 -9.79 31.00 -21.33
N GLY A 1053 -10.08 30.11 -20.37
CA GLY A 1053 -11.16 30.30 -19.40
C GLY A 1053 -10.70 31.19 -18.26
N HIS A 1054 -11.57 32.10 -17.82
CA HIS A 1054 -11.34 33.01 -16.70
C HIS A 1054 -12.30 32.68 -15.56
N GLN A 1055 -11.78 32.50 -14.36
CA GLN A 1055 -12.55 32.18 -13.15
C GLN A 1055 -12.26 33.17 -12.02
N ALA A 1056 -13.12 33.15 -11.00
CA ALA A 1056 -12.99 34.00 -9.84
C ALA A 1056 -11.63 33.81 -9.14
N GLY A 1057 -11.04 34.92 -8.65
CA GLY A 1057 -9.72 34.92 -8.03
C GLY A 1057 -8.56 34.99 -9.03
N ASP A 1058 -8.80 35.52 -10.24
CA ASP A 1058 -7.81 35.67 -11.33
C ASP A 1058 -7.20 34.34 -11.81
N LEU A 1059 -7.92 33.22 -11.63
CA LEU A 1059 -7.49 31.91 -12.11
C LEU A 1059 -7.82 31.81 -13.61
N ASN A 1060 -6.77 31.62 -14.41
CA ASN A 1060 -6.85 31.48 -15.86
C ASN A 1060 -6.29 30.11 -16.27
N PHE A 1061 -6.98 29.43 -17.18
CA PHE A 1061 -6.55 28.11 -17.65
C PHE A 1061 -6.84 27.93 -19.15
N PRO A 1062 -6.03 27.13 -19.89
CA PRO A 1062 -6.33 26.82 -21.28
C PRO A 1062 -7.64 26.03 -21.38
N LEU A 1063 -8.54 26.48 -22.24
CA LEU A 1063 -9.82 25.82 -22.44
C LEU A 1063 -9.67 24.64 -23.42
N GLY A 1064 -9.52 23.46 -22.84
CA GLY A 1064 -9.32 22.18 -23.51
C GLY A 1064 -9.35 21.05 -22.47
N TYR A 1065 -9.12 19.81 -22.90
CA TYR A 1065 -9.07 18.66 -22.00
C TYR A 1065 -8.17 18.96 -20.77
N PRO A 1066 -8.61 18.64 -19.53
CA PRO A 1066 -9.81 17.88 -19.19
C PRO A 1066 -11.11 18.70 -19.08
N ALA A 1067 -11.12 20.02 -19.34
CA ALA A 1067 -12.37 20.76 -19.43
C ALA A 1067 -13.13 20.40 -20.72
N SER A 1068 -14.44 20.20 -20.64
CA SER A 1068 -15.26 19.98 -21.83
C SER A 1068 -15.49 21.30 -22.58
N VAL A 1069 -15.17 21.31 -23.87
CA VAL A 1069 -15.28 22.49 -24.72
C VAL A 1069 -15.81 22.11 -26.10
N ILE A 1070 -16.62 23.00 -26.66
CA ILE A 1070 -17.22 22.86 -27.99
C ILE A 1070 -16.67 23.97 -28.87
N TRP A 1071 -16.17 23.59 -30.04
CA TRP A 1071 -15.79 24.51 -31.10
C TRP A 1071 -16.81 24.46 -32.24
N GLU A 1072 -17.27 25.62 -32.65
CA GLU A 1072 -18.17 25.80 -33.79
C GLU A 1072 -17.55 26.76 -34.80
N GLY A 1073 -17.93 26.59 -36.07
CA GLY A 1073 -17.50 27.46 -37.16
C GLY A 1073 -18.72 28.03 -37.90
N SER A 1074 -18.55 29.16 -38.56
CA SER A 1074 -19.55 29.66 -39.52
C SER A 1074 -19.82 28.63 -40.63
N ASP A 1075 -20.93 28.76 -41.37
CA ASP A 1075 -21.37 27.77 -42.38
C ASP A 1075 -20.31 27.37 -43.43
N ASN A 1076 -19.31 28.22 -43.64
CA ASN A 1076 -18.17 28.02 -44.55
C ASN A 1076 -16.89 27.50 -43.86
N VAL A 1077 -16.95 27.08 -42.59
CA VAL A 1077 -15.87 26.42 -41.86
C VAL A 1077 -16.29 24.99 -41.54
N PHE A 1078 -15.42 24.03 -41.84
CA PHE A 1078 -15.60 22.67 -41.31
C PHE A 1078 -14.83 22.53 -40.00
N VAL A 1079 -15.52 22.15 -38.94
CA VAL A 1079 -14.92 21.83 -37.64
C VAL A 1079 -14.95 20.32 -37.46
N GLY A 1080 -13.79 19.70 -37.22
CA GLY A 1080 -13.70 18.26 -37.00
C GLY A 1080 -12.26 17.76 -37.00
N SER A 1081 -12.07 16.45 -37.15
CA SER A 1081 -10.74 15.82 -37.16
C SER A 1081 -10.70 14.61 -38.11
N GLY A 1082 -9.52 13.98 -38.23
CA GLY A 1082 -9.34 12.71 -38.94
C GLY A 1082 -9.68 12.75 -40.44
N GLU A 1083 -10.22 11.64 -40.96
CA GLU A 1083 -10.54 11.51 -42.39
C GLU A 1083 -11.59 12.50 -42.87
N GLU A 1084 -12.52 12.90 -42.01
CA GLU A 1084 -13.59 13.83 -42.37
C GLU A 1084 -13.03 15.22 -42.65
N LEU A 1085 -12.10 15.66 -41.82
CA LEU A 1085 -11.32 16.90 -42.02
C LEU A 1085 -10.56 16.85 -43.35
N GLU A 1086 -9.89 15.73 -43.66
CA GLU A 1086 -9.17 15.56 -44.92
C GLU A 1086 -10.09 15.53 -46.16
N ARG A 1087 -11.30 14.98 -46.03
CA ARG A 1087 -12.34 15.07 -47.06
C ARG A 1087 -12.84 16.51 -47.21
N ALA A 1088 -13.06 17.22 -46.11
CA ALA A 1088 -13.51 18.61 -46.10
C ALA A 1088 -12.51 19.54 -46.80
N LYS A 1089 -11.20 19.36 -46.54
CA LYS A 1089 -10.10 20.08 -47.22
C LYS A 1089 -10.17 20.00 -48.74
N LYS A 1090 -10.65 18.87 -49.28
CA LYS A 1090 -10.72 18.60 -50.73
C LYS A 1090 -12.09 18.90 -51.36
N SER A 1091 -13.09 19.26 -50.57
CA SER A 1091 -14.49 19.35 -50.99
C SER A 1091 -14.86 20.63 -51.74
N ASP A 1092 -13.96 21.60 -51.80
CA ASP A 1092 -14.18 22.96 -52.32
C ASP A 1092 -15.32 23.76 -51.64
N LYS A 1093 -16.01 23.19 -50.64
CA LYS A 1093 -17.18 23.76 -49.97
C LYS A 1093 -16.83 24.79 -48.90
N TYR A 1094 -15.70 24.63 -48.23
CA TYR A 1094 -15.32 25.42 -47.06
C TYR A 1094 -14.23 26.45 -47.40
N ALA A 1095 -14.31 27.62 -46.75
CA ALA A 1095 -13.29 28.67 -46.79
C ALA A 1095 -12.13 28.37 -45.82
N ALA A 1096 -12.40 27.66 -44.71
CA ALA A 1096 -11.38 27.13 -43.81
C ALA A 1096 -11.80 25.78 -43.21
N VAL A 1097 -10.84 25.08 -42.61
CA VAL A 1097 -11.08 23.90 -41.79
C VAL A 1097 -10.40 24.07 -40.44
N PHE A 1098 -11.06 23.68 -39.36
CA PHE A 1098 -10.54 23.74 -38.01
C PHE A 1098 -10.38 22.33 -37.45
N ASN A 1099 -9.14 21.95 -37.11
CA ASN A 1099 -8.82 20.68 -36.49
C ASN A 1099 -9.02 20.77 -34.98
N ILE A 1100 -10.04 20.10 -34.45
CA ILE A 1100 -10.37 20.16 -33.02
C ILE A 1100 -9.30 19.53 -32.12
N ALA A 1101 -8.51 18.58 -32.65
CA ALA A 1101 -7.47 17.86 -31.90
C ALA A 1101 -6.15 18.65 -31.84
N THR A 1102 -5.74 19.28 -32.94
CA THR A 1102 -4.50 20.10 -32.98
C THR A 1102 -4.75 21.57 -32.71
N ARG A 1103 -6.01 22.00 -32.63
CA ARG A 1103 -6.45 23.41 -32.54
C ARG A 1103 -5.99 24.29 -33.70
N GLU A 1104 -5.73 23.68 -34.85
CA GLU A 1104 -5.23 24.38 -36.04
C GLU A 1104 -6.36 24.76 -36.99
N LEU A 1105 -6.41 26.02 -37.40
CA LEU A 1105 -7.24 26.51 -38.49
C LEU A 1105 -6.41 26.57 -39.77
N THR A 1106 -6.80 25.83 -40.81
CA THR A 1106 -6.22 25.93 -42.15
C THR A 1106 -7.14 26.72 -43.07
N ALA A 1107 -6.65 27.86 -43.57
CA ALA A 1107 -7.35 28.68 -44.55
C ALA A 1107 -7.25 28.06 -45.96
N LEU A 1108 -8.39 27.86 -46.62
CA LEU A 1108 -8.47 27.21 -47.94
C LEU A 1108 -8.80 28.20 -49.07
N LYS A 1109 -9.65 29.20 -48.80
CA LYS A 1109 -10.11 30.18 -49.80
C LYS A 1109 -10.40 31.53 -49.16
N GLN A 1110 -10.23 32.59 -49.94
CA GLN A 1110 -10.63 33.94 -49.56
C GLN A 1110 -12.09 34.00 -49.11
N GLY A 1111 -12.32 34.70 -48.00
CA GLY A 1111 -13.64 34.87 -47.40
C GLY A 1111 -13.54 35.28 -45.93
N GLU A 1112 -14.69 35.62 -45.34
CA GLU A 1112 -14.81 35.84 -43.89
C GLU A 1112 -15.29 34.55 -43.25
N VAL A 1113 -14.64 34.13 -42.17
CA VAL A 1113 -15.01 32.97 -41.37
C VAL A 1113 -15.12 33.38 -39.90
N ALA A 1114 -15.96 32.69 -39.13
CA ALA A 1114 -16.04 32.88 -37.69
C ALA A 1114 -15.76 31.55 -36.98
N ILE A 1115 -15.03 31.62 -35.87
CA ILE A 1115 -14.82 30.50 -34.95
C ILE A 1115 -15.41 30.89 -33.60
N THR A 1116 -16.20 29.99 -33.03
CA THR A 1116 -16.84 30.16 -31.73
C THR A 1116 -16.39 29.04 -30.82
N VAL A 1117 -16.04 29.39 -29.58
CA VAL A 1117 -15.74 28.42 -28.53
C VAL A 1117 -16.78 28.56 -27.42
N ILE A 1118 -17.29 27.43 -26.94
CA ILE A 1118 -18.34 27.33 -25.95
C ILE A 1118 -17.89 26.37 -24.85
N SER A 1119 -18.00 26.77 -23.59
CA SER A 1119 -17.84 25.87 -22.44
C SER A 1119 -18.74 26.34 -21.31
N ASN A 1120 -19.42 25.39 -20.65
CA ASN A 1120 -20.42 25.64 -19.61
C ASN A 1120 -21.36 26.84 -19.91
N LYS A 1121 -21.92 26.87 -21.14
CA LYS A 1121 -22.81 27.92 -21.67
C LYS A 1121 -22.21 29.34 -21.78
N VAL A 1122 -20.93 29.52 -21.51
CA VAL A 1122 -20.19 30.75 -21.84
C VAL A 1122 -19.60 30.59 -23.23
N GLU A 1123 -19.75 31.60 -24.09
CA GLU A 1123 -19.27 31.58 -25.46
C GLU A 1123 -18.47 32.82 -25.83
N VAL A 1124 -17.50 32.66 -26.73
CA VAL A 1124 -16.83 33.79 -27.41
C VAL A 1124 -16.62 33.44 -28.87
N SER A 1125 -16.86 34.41 -29.74
CA SER A 1125 -16.71 34.26 -31.20
C SER A 1125 -15.70 35.25 -31.76
N LYS A 1126 -14.93 34.81 -32.76
CA LYS A 1126 -13.94 35.61 -33.47
C LYS A 1126 -14.12 35.50 -34.98
N ASP A 1127 -14.29 36.65 -35.62
CA ASP A 1127 -14.25 36.78 -37.07
C ASP A 1127 -12.80 36.84 -37.57
N ILE A 1128 -12.51 36.10 -38.63
CA ILE A 1128 -11.19 35.98 -39.27
C ILE A 1128 -11.37 36.22 -40.77
N VAL A 1129 -10.58 37.13 -41.32
CA VAL A 1129 -10.56 37.42 -42.76
C VAL A 1129 -9.49 36.56 -43.44
N ILE A 1130 -9.87 35.81 -44.47
CA ILE A 1130 -8.94 35.03 -45.28
C ILE A 1130 -8.59 35.81 -46.55
N GLU A 1131 -7.31 36.16 -46.72
CA GLU A 1131 -6.77 36.95 -47.84
C GLU A 1131 -6.06 36.13 -48.93
#